data_AF-A0A7C7X5I8-F1
#
_entry.id   AF-A0A7C7X5I8-F1
#
_cell.length_a   1.000
_cell.length_b   1.000
_cell.length_c   1.000
_cell.angle_alpha   90.00
_cell.angle_beta   90.00
_cell.angle_gamma   90.00
#
_symmetry.space_group_name_H-M   'P 1'
#
loop_
_entity.id
_entity.type
_entity.pdbx_description
1 polymer ?
#
loop_
_entity_poly.entity_id
_entity_poly.type
_entity_poly.pdbx_seq_one_letter_code
_entity_poly.pdbx_strand_id
1 'polypeptide(L)'
;MGSRNSLERAGDRIFVGLVDEDARQLPFRRLGLQIDVRRGKLIVAAERNARLSLTVRLEVHRGATVLQKQMIRLQPAPAPRRVSYMSDLVDDLIRVFWDGTKREFRPLAKHNFDAYFRRLQCHGVRRLIVWQSPFPLTTDQDNYADRDWDRYCRQALAIIESSELTAGMRQSRQIKSYDWLRFLMAMRMEPNFSRWYTESAVEHDIRLTASFRPFEMALMKYYQVPVFADDGTYRWQFLPQASPAVNYHPNDVGFAHYREVVRRLGVPSAATPHTLELGQVENAAEIVRGHRQGREALSIYAAPSPPLDESSYVLVQSPDGTFRLNRYGSIAKKVRSKWRRLKCRMRLTTNNRIVIELPSIGNSRFLIVKAATQIGARARLPVIHDLRLVAGNGNRLGRINVSISVHGDSTAARATRASGIPSDGMYHTDFQAIESSVDFFRSDSKTHWTMGQGELVIDLGERWSTEMVDFERPAARQFVVRQLKSILKHEAFDEILLNTRSHTQLGGSTADGADGPQTLAHYRLNGRQYRHYGSDLAFAPLSVTKTIAVRSLAEDSATLNGISDWQPGEWQNNCQDPSTPFVWRYARNRAIARGVRALLKTLEAEFPTTRIRAVIPHSAAVEQTVRGQLETLKNGQGKTYGADYFQHVWGSGNSIPAIGEGMTMINLAGLRTEPVYLGIRHLPEMEPLSLFLRASAQDLRDNRGSSFRGGKAIVYEAQATLRHSDKEMARQQRQQILQQLLDDETINEVLLYEAIDWLYTLPLDGNAYQFLDPR
;
A
#
# COMPACT_ATOMS: atom_id res chain seq x y z
N MET A 1 73.12 -22.04 -23.54
CA MET A 1 73.63 -20.99 -22.64
C MET A 1 72.50 -20.00 -22.48
N GLY A 2 71.65 -20.11 -21.46
CA GLY A 2 71.82 -19.45 -20.15
C GLY A 2 71.15 -18.07 -20.24
N SER A 3 70.18 -17.64 -19.43
CA SER A 3 69.79 -18.04 -18.08
C SER A 3 68.30 -17.78 -17.82
N ARG A 4 67.72 -18.63 -16.97
CA ARG A 4 66.51 -18.37 -16.19
C ARG A 4 66.60 -17.01 -15.49
N ASN A 5 65.48 -16.30 -15.42
CA ASN A 5 65.02 -15.72 -14.16
C ASN A 5 63.50 -15.89 -14.08
N SER A 6 63.15 -17.01 -13.45
CA SER A 6 61.86 -17.29 -12.87
C SER A 6 61.54 -16.30 -11.75
N LEU A 7 60.35 -15.74 -11.78
CA LEU A 7 59.62 -15.40 -10.55
C LEU A 7 58.18 -15.88 -10.74
N GLU A 8 58.01 -17.18 -10.45
CA GLU A 8 56.72 -17.72 -10.09
C GLU A 8 56.25 -17.06 -8.79
N ARG A 9 55.10 -16.41 -8.85
CA ARG A 9 54.11 -16.47 -7.78
C ARG A 9 52.78 -16.85 -8.41
N ALA A 10 52.23 -17.95 -7.92
CA ALA A 10 50.92 -18.48 -8.28
C ALA A 10 49.85 -17.39 -8.15
N GLY A 11 49.14 -17.14 -9.25
CA GLY A 11 48.03 -16.19 -9.32
C GLY A 11 47.46 -16.17 -10.73
N ASP A 12 46.14 -16.24 -10.84
CA ASP A 12 45.41 -16.22 -12.10
C ASP A 12 45.84 -15.03 -12.99
N ARG A 13 46.16 -15.28 -14.27
CA ARG A 13 46.50 -14.22 -15.24
C ARG A 13 45.22 -13.73 -15.93
N ILE A 14 44.83 -12.47 -15.74
CA ILE A 14 43.72 -11.88 -16.51
C ILE A 14 44.26 -11.39 -17.86
N PHE A 15 43.86 -12.01 -18.98
CA PHE A 15 44.16 -11.52 -20.32
C PHE A 15 43.02 -10.65 -20.82
N VAL A 16 43.23 -9.34 -20.77
CA VAL A 16 42.38 -8.44 -21.54
C VAL A 16 42.84 -8.55 -22.99
N GLY A 17 42.00 -9.12 -23.86
CA GLY A 17 42.31 -9.17 -25.29
C GLY A 17 42.23 -7.78 -25.91
N LEU A 18 43.32 -7.01 -25.81
CA LEU A 18 43.87 -6.07 -26.80
C LEU A 18 45.39 -6.06 -26.57
N VAL A 19 46.17 -6.27 -27.64
CA VAL A 19 47.58 -6.72 -27.63
C VAL A 19 48.47 -5.97 -26.62
N ASP A 20 49.10 -6.80 -25.77
CA ASP A 20 50.44 -6.67 -25.18
C ASP A 20 50.50 -6.11 -23.73
N GLU A 21 51.48 -6.63 -22.98
CA GLU A 21 51.52 -6.71 -21.51
C GLU A 21 51.98 -5.37 -20.89
N ASP A 22 51.74 -5.19 -19.59
CA ASP A 22 51.82 -3.96 -18.78
C ASP A 22 50.66 -2.96 -18.96
N ALA A 23 50.27 -2.27 -17.89
CA ALA A 23 49.08 -1.40 -17.83
C ALA A 23 48.98 -0.43 -19.03
N ARG A 24 48.19 -0.78 -20.04
CA ARG A 24 48.02 0.05 -21.25
C ARG A 24 46.85 1.00 -21.08
N GLN A 25 47.16 2.29 -21.02
CA GLN A 25 46.24 3.29 -21.53
C GLN A 25 46.12 3.04 -23.03
N LEU A 26 44.93 2.71 -23.51
CA LEU A 26 44.63 2.64 -24.94
C LEU A 26 43.96 3.96 -25.34
N PRO A 27 44.68 4.90 -25.96
CA PRO A 27 44.09 6.13 -26.45
C PRO A 27 43.35 5.85 -27.77
N PHE A 28 42.03 5.76 -27.70
CA PHE A 28 41.19 6.06 -28.85
C PHE A 28 41.08 7.58 -28.94
N ARG A 29 40.93 8.16 -30.14
CA ARG A 29 40.62 9.60 -30.26
C ARG A 29 39.44 9.91 -29.33
N ARG A 30 39.68 10.69 -28.27
CA ARG A 30 38.70 11.11 -27.26
C ARG A 30 38.25 10.08 -26.20
N LEU A 31 38.85 8.89 -26.11
CA LEU A 31 38.53 7.86 -25.10
C LEU A 31 39.78 7.07 -24.68
N GLY A 32 40.09 7.04 -23.38
CA GLY A 32 41.11 6.19 -22.77
C GLY A 32 40.50 5.04 -21.95
N LEU A 33 41.03 3.83 -22.10
CA LEU A 33 40.67 2.70 -21.24
C LEU A 33 41.87 2.31 -20.39
N GLN A 34 41.65 2.05 -19.11
CA GLN A 34 42.66 1.53 -18.18
C GLN A 34 42.03 0.42 -17.33
N ILE A 35 42.74 -0.69 -17.13
CA ILE A 35 42.26 -1.80 -16.31
C ILE A 35 43.19 -1.97 -15.12
N ASP A 36 42.63 -1.84 -13.93
CA ASP A 36 43.29 -2.16 -12.67
C ASP A 36 42.94 -3.60 -12.28
N VAL A 37 43.84 -4.52 -12.65
CA VAL A 37 43.70 -5.95 -12.40
C VAL A 37 43.73 -6.27 -10.90
N ARG A 38 44.46 -5.49 -10.09
CA ARG A 38 44.58 -5.71 -8.64
C ARG A 38 43.29 -5.36 -7.90
N ARG A 39 42.57 -4.34 -8.39
CA ARG A 39 41.29 -3.90 -7.82
C ARG A 39 40.07 -4.42 -8.57
N GLY A 40 40.28 -5.14 -9.68
CA GLY A 40 39.21 -5.63 -10.55
C GLY A 40 38.38 -4.51 -11.18
N LYS A 41 39.00 -3.37 -11.54
CA LYS A 41 38.30 -2.19 -12.07
C LYS A 41 38.67 -1.91 -13.54
N LEU A 42 37.66 -1.62 -14.35
CA LEU A 42 37.82 -0.95 -15.65
C LEU A 42 37.55 0.54 -15.46
N ILE A 43 38.57 1.35 -15.71
CA ILE A 43 38.51 2.81 -15.73
C ILE A 43 38.37 3.25 -17.18
N VAL A 44 37.34 4.07 -17.43
CA VAL A 44 37.05 4.65 -18.74
C VAL A 44 37.19 6.16 -18.61
N ALA A 45 38.19 6.75 -19.26
CA ALA A 45 38.35 8.18 -19.40
C ALA A 45 37.79 8.59 -20.76
N ALA A 46 36.97 9.63 -20.83
CA ALA A 46 36.45 10.16 -22.07
C ALA A 46 36.61 11.68 -22.09
N GLU A 47 36.90 12.26 -23.25
CA GLU A 47 36.73 13.70 -23.40
C GLU A 47 35.24 14.07 -23.26
N ARG A 48 34.99 15.31 -22.83
CA ARG A 48 33.63 15.84 -22.73
C ARG A 48 32.94 15.71 -24.09
N ASN A 49 31.72 15.16 -24.10
CA ASN A 49 30.90 14.91 -25.31
C ASN A 49 31.41 13.81 -26.26
N ALA A 50 32.25 12.88 -25.78
CA ALA A 50 32.54 11.67 -26.55
C ALA A 50 31.24 10.94 -26.94
N ARG A 51 31.05 10.70 -28.25
CA ARG A 51 29.88 9.98 -28.81
C ARG A 51 30.18 8.51 -29.15
N LEU A 52 31.40 8.06 -28.91
CA LEU A 52 31.86 6.74 -29.31
C LEU A 52 31.20 5.65 -28.44
N SER A 53 30.66 4.62 -29.09
CA SER A 53 30.27 3.37 -28.44
C SER A 53 31.19 2.25 -28.93
N LEU A 54 31.64 1.37 -28.04
CA LEU A 54 32.50 0.24 -28.37
C LEU A 54 32.24 -0.95 -27.45
N THR A 55 32.67 -2.14 -27.88
CA THR A 55 32.56 -3.35 -27.06
C THR A 55 33.95 -3.87 -26.73
N VAL A 56 34.25 -4.01 -25.44
CA VAL A 56 35.48 -4.58 -24.89
C VAL A 56 35.23 -6.05 -24.54
N ARG A 57 36.14 -6.94 -24.97
CA ARG A 57 36.15 -8.35 -24.55
C ARG A 57 37.23 -8.54 -23.48
N LEU A 58 36.82 -8.93 -22.28
CA LEU A 58 37.71 -9.31 -21.19
C LEU A 58 37.76 -10.83 -21.09
N GLU A 59 38.95 -11.40 -20.93
CA GLU A 59 39.14 -12.82 -20.67
C GLU A 59 40.06 -13.04 -19.47
N VAL A 60 39.80 -14.08 -18.70
CA VAL A 60 40.70 -14.52 -17.63
C VAL A 60 41.25 -15.86 -18.07
N HIS A 61 42.58 -16.03 -18.07
CA HIS A 61 43.20 -17.28 -18.49
C HIS A 61 44.04 -17.90 -17.37
N ARG A 62 44.15 -19.21 -17.40
CA ARG A 62 45.13 -19.96 -16.62
C ARG A 62 45.89 -20.86 -17.60
N GLY A 63 47.11 -20.46 -17.92
CA GLY A 63 47.85 -21.05 -19.04
C GLY A 63 47.16 -20.73 -20.38
N ALA A 64 46.95 -21.73 -21.22
CA ALA A 64 46.23 -21.61 -22.50
C ALA A 64 44.70 -21.70 -22.37
N THR A 65 44.18 -21.91 -21.16
CA THR A 65 42.74 -22.11 -20.92
C THR A 65 42.08 -20.81 -20.51
N VAL A 66 41.06 -20.39 -21.26
CA VAL A 66 40.14 -19.31 -20.87
C VAL A 66 39.27 -19.82 -19.72
N LEU A 67 39.47 -19.26 -18.52
CA LEU A 67 38.66 -19.55 -17.34
C LEU A 67 37.33 -18.79 -17.36
N GLN A 68 37.35 -17.53 -17.80
CA GLN A 68 36.17 -16.68 -17.81
C GLN A 68 36.24 -15.69 -18.96
N LYS A 69 35.08 -15.34 -19.51
CA LYS A 69 34.94 -14.36 -20.58
C LYS A 69 33.81 -13.40 -20.24
N GLN A 70 34.03 -12.11 -20.49
CA GLN A 70 33.02 -11.08 -20.34
C GLN A 70 33.07 -10.11 -21.53
N MET A 71 31.89 -9.73 -22.03
CA MET A 71 31.74 -8.68 -23.03
C MET A 71 31.18 -7.43 -22.33
N ILE A 72 31.85 -6.30 -22.49
CA ILE A 72 31.45 -5.01 -21.90
C ILE A 72 31.17 -4.04 -23.03
N ARG A 73 29.94 -3.56 -23.13
CA ARG A 73 29.59 -2.44 -24.03
C ARG A 73 29.82 -1.13 -23.30
N LEU A 74 30.64 -0.26 -23.87
CA LEU A 74 30.84 1.12 -23.47
C LEU A 74 30.07 2.01 -24.43
N GLN A 75 29.31 2.95 -23.89
CA GLN A 75 28.57 3.93 -24.68
C GLN A 75 28.42 5.22 -23.87
N PRO A 76 28.22 6.37 -24.53
CA PRO A 76 27.90 7.61 -23.84
C PRO A 76 26.58 7.45 -23.08
N ALA A 77 26.50 8.03 -21.89
CA ALA A 77 25.23 8.14 -21.20
C ALA A 77 24.28 9.03 -22.03
N PRO A 78 22.97 8.71 -22.11
CA PRO A 78 22.01 9.57 -22.81
C PRO A 78 21.98 10.99 -22.22
N ALA A 79 21.58 11.95 -23.04
CA ALA A 79 21.45 13.34 -22.62
C ALA A 79 20.42 13.49 -21.50
N PRO A 80 20.53 14.51 -20.64
CA PRO A 80 19.50 14.82 -19.67
C PRO A 80 18.15 15.08 -20.36
N ARG A 81 17.08 14.53 -19.79
CA ARG A 81 15.70 14.68 -20.25
C ARG A 81 14.88 15.41 -19.21
N ARG A 82 13.80 16.07 -19.61
CA ARG A 82 12.76 16.63 -18.73
C ARG A 82 11.83 15.55 -18.16
N VAL A 83 12.38 14.38 -17.84
CA VAL A 83 11.65 13.27 -17.23
C VAL A 83 12.38 12.75 -15.99
N SER A 84 11.60 12.45 -14.96
CA SER A 84 12.08 11.73 -13.77
C SER A 84 11.34 10.41 -13.66
N TYR A 85 11.93 9.46 -12.97
CA TYR A 85 11.42 8.09 -12.94
C TYR A 85 11.05 7.71 -11.51
N MET A 86 9.81 7.27 -11.30
CA MET A 86 9.37 6.81 -10.00
C MET A 86 9.70 5.32 -9.85
N SER A 87 10.35 5.00 -8.73
CA SER A 87 10.73 3.65 -8.32
C SER A 87 9.82 3.19 -7.19
N ASP A 88 9.29 1.98 -7.35
CA ASP A 88 8.89 1.15 -6.24
C ASP A 88 10.12 0.37 -5.80
N LEU A 89 10.75 0.81 -4.70
CA LEU A 89 12.04 0.25 -4.29
C LEU A 89 11.91 -1.25 -3.95
N VAL A 90 10.74 -1.71 -3.51
CA VAL A 90 10.54 -3.13 -3.18
C VAL A 90 10.63 -3.97 -4.44
N ASP A 91 9.93 -3.58 -5.50
CA ASP A 91 9.96 -4.29 -6.80
C ASP A 91 11.37 -4.27 -7.40
N ASP A 92 12.05 -3.12 -7.34
CA ASP A 92 13.42 -2.97 -7.82
C ASP A 92 14.38 -3.91 -7.06
N LEU A 93 14.27 -3.97 -5.73
CA LEU A 93 15.10 -4.85 -4.90
C LEU A 93 14.81 -6.33 -5.15
N ILE A 94 13.56 -6.71 -5.41
CA ILE A 94 13.22 -8.07 -5.84
C ILE A 94 13.96 -8.40 -7.13
N ARG A 95 13.97 -7.50 -8.13
CA ARG A 95 14.70 -7.74 -9.38
C ARG A 95 16.21 -7.80 -9.23
N VAL A 96 16.77 -7.01 -8.32
CA VAL A 96 18.22 -6.96 -8.08
C VAL A 96 18.70 -8.21 -7.34
N PHE A 97 17.96 -8.68 -6.34
CA PHE A 97 18.44 -9.69 -5.40
C PHE A 97 17.80 -11.08 -5.55
N TRP A 98 16.61 -11.23 -6.14
CA TRP A 98 15.99 -12.55 -6.28
C TRP A 98 16.73 -13.42 -7.29
N ASP A 99 17.24 -14.55 -6.84
CA ASP A 99 17.80 -15.59 -7.69
C ASP A 99 16.72 -16.61 -8.07
N GLY A 100 16.16 -16.50 -9.27
CA GLY A 100 15.12 -17.41 -9.73
C GLY A 100 15.55 -18.88 -9.86
N THR A 101 16.85 -19.14 -10.03
CA THR A 101 17.39 -20.50 -10.13
C THR A 101 17.52 -21.14 -8.75
N LYS A 102 18.10 -20.40 -7.79
CA LYS A 102 18.27 -20.88 -6.41
C LYS A 102 17.00 -20.72 -5.56
N ARG A 103 16.05 -19.91 -6.01
CA ARG A 103 14.80 -19.55 -5.32
C ARG A 103 15.07 -18.94 -3.94
N GLU A 104 16.01 -18.01 -3.91
CA GLU A 104 16.40 -17.29 -2.70
C GLU A 104 16.89 -15.87 -3.03
N PHE A 105 16.88 -15.00 -2.04
CA PHE A 105 17.51 -13.68 -2.14
C PHE A 105 19.02 -13.81 -1.98
N ARG A 106 19.76 -13.18 -2.89
CA ARG A 106 21.22 -13.07 -2.81
C ARG A 106 21.62 -12.21 -1.61
N PRO A 107 22.82 -12.44 -1.03
CA PRO A 107 23.36 -11.58 0.01
C PRO A 107 23.44 -10.12 -0.43
N LEU A 108 23.18 -9.21 0.52
CA LEU A 108 23.31 -7.78 0.31
C LEU A 108 24.78 -7.42 0.07
N ALA A 109 25.05 -6.70 -1.01
CA ALA A 109 26.39 -6.22 -1.34
C ALA A 109 26.30 -5.01 -2.28
N LYS A 110 27.19 -4.02 -2.09
CA LYS A 110 27.21 -2.78 -2.87
C LYS A 110 27.23 -2.99 -4.38
N HIS A 111 27.99 -3.97 -4.88
CA HIS A 111 28.11 -4.22 -6.32
C HIS A 111 26.78 -4.55 -7.02
N ASN A 112 25.78 -5.07 -6.28
CA ASN A 112 24.43 -5.30 -6.82
C ASN A 112 23.72 -3.98 -7.10
N PHE A 113 23.88 -2.98 -6.22
CA PHE A 113 23.39 -1.61 -6.45
C PHE A 113 24.17 -0.91 -7.56
N ASP A 114 25.48 -1.10 -7.63
CA ASP A 114 26.29 -0.55 -8.73
C ASP A 114 25.81 -1.08 -10.09
N ALA A 115 25.49 -2.38 -10.19
CA ALA A 115 24.92 -2.96 -11.40
C ALA A 115 23.54 -2.35 -11.74
N TYR A 116 22.70 -2.14 -10.73
CA TYR A 116 21.39 -1.50 -10.88
C TYR A 116 21.50 -0.07 -11.39
N PHE A 117 22.23 0.80 -10.69
CA PHE A 117 22.36 2.21 -11.06
C PHE A 117 23.12 2.41 -12.38
N ARG A 118 24.14 1.60 -12.68
CA ARG A 118 24.80 1.61 -14.00
C ARG A 118 23.80 1.32 -15.12
N ARG A 119 22.91 0.35 -14.92
CA ARG A 119 21.88 0.04 -15.91
C ARG A 119 20.92 1.23 -16.10
N LEU A 120 20.47 1.86 -15.02
CA LEU A 120 19.61 3.03 -15.10
C LEU A 120 20.29 4.20 -15.83
N GLN A 121 21.57 4.44 -15.54
CA GLN A 121 22.39 5.44 -16.22
C GLN A 121 22.45 5.19 -17.74
N CYS A 122 22.63 3.94 -18.17
CA CYS A 122 22.60 3.57 -19.59
C CYS A 122 21.24 3.87 -20.26
N HIS A 123 20.15 3.92 -19.51
CA HIS A 123 18.84 4.31 -20.03
C HIS A 123 18.57 5.83 -19.95
N GLY A 124 19.50 6.63 -19.43
CA GLY A 124 19.38 8.08 -19.33
C GLY A 124 18.68 8.55 -18.05
N VAL A 125 18.54 7.68 -17.05
CA VAL A 125 18.00 8.08 -15.75
C VAL A 125 19.04 8.95 -15.04
N ARG A 126 18.63 10.16 -14.66
CA ARG A 126 19.43 11.09 -13.82
C ARG A 126 18.79 11.37 -12.47
N ARG A 127 17.48 11.20 -12.36
CA ARG A 127 16.72 11.37 -11.13
C ARG A 127 15.77 10.20 -10.92
N LEU A 128 15.87 9.60 -9.75
CA LEU A 128 15.03 8.50 -9.28
C LEU A 128 14.18 8.99 -8.11
N ILE A 129 12.86 8.94 -8.26
CA ILE A 129 11.92 9.26 -7.19
C ILE A 129 11.61 7.95 -6.46
N VAL A 130 12.23 7.76 -5.31
CA VAL A 130 12.27 6.48 -4.60
C VAL A 130 11.15 6.42 -3.57
N TRP A 131 10.19 5.52 -3.77
CA TRP A 131 9.30 5.10 -2.70
C TRP A 131 9.95 3.95 -1.92
N GLN A 132 10.36 4.22 -0.68
CA GLN A 132 11.13 3.30 0.17
C GLN A 132 10.34 2.13 0.76
N SER A 133 9.02 2.04 0.53
CA SER A 133 7.99 1.28 1.28
C SER A 133 7.35 2.07 2.44
N PRO A 134 6.21 1.60 3.01
CA PRO A 134 5.50 2.25 4.11
C PRO A 134 6.36 2.51 5.36
N PHE A 135 7.20 1.54 5.71
CA PHE A 135 8.28 1.70 6.70
C PHE A 135 9.61 1.79 5.95
N PRO A 136 10.23 2.98 5.84
CA PRO A 136 11.42 3.16 5.01
C PRO A 136 12.54 2.14 5.29
N LEU A 137 13.18 1.65 4.22
CA LEU A 137 14.36 0.77 4.36
C LEU A 137 15.58 1.54 4.86
N THR A 138 15.71 2.82 4.46
CA THR A 138 16.61 3.76 5.12
C THR A 138 16.03 4.19 6.45
N THR A 139 16.42 3.46 7.50
CA THR A 139 15.94 3.63 8.86
C THR A 139 17.10 3.92 9.80
N ASP A 140 16.86 4.85 10.73
CA ASP A 140 17.69 5.13 11.89
C ASP A 140 16.92 4.69 13.14
N GLN A 141 17.51 3.81 13.94
CA GLN A 141 16.86 3.22 15.11
C GLN A 141 16.56 4.27 16.18
N ASP A 142 17.38 5.32 16.27
CA ASP A 142 17.26 6.39 17.27
C ASP A 142 16.03 7.29 17.03
N ASN A 143 15.31 7.07 15.91
CA ASN A 143 14.03 7.72 15.66
C ASN A 143 12.88 7.18 16.53
N TYR A 144 13.10 6.03 17.18
CA TYR A 144 12.11 5.28 17.94
C TYR A 144 12.59 5.09 19.38
N ALA A 145 11.67 4.80 20.29
CA ALA A 145 12.06 4.39 21.64
C ALA A 145 12.75 3.02 21.59
N ASP A 146 13.82 2.84 22.36
CA ASP A 146 14.63 1.61 22.38
C ASP A 146 13.76 0.35 22.52
N ARG A 147 12.80 0.38 23.44
CA ARG A 147 11.86 -0.74 23.68
C ARG A 147 11.00 -1.09 22.47
N ASP A 148 10.68 -0.12 21.63
CA ASP A 148 9.79 -0.30 20.48
C ASP A 148 10.60 -0.79 19.28
N TRP A 149 11.84 -0.30 19.12
CA TRP A 149 12.78 -0.83 18.12
C TRP A 149 13.21 -2.26 18.44
N ASP A 150 13.65 -2.53 19.67
CA ASP A 150 14.00 -3.89 20.13
C ASP A 150 12.82 -4.85 19.93
N ARG A 151 11.60 -4.42 20.28
CA ARG A 151 10.40 -5.22 20.03
C ARG A 151 10.20 -5.51 18.54
N TYR A 152 10.31 -4.51 17.66
CA TYR A 152 10.20 -4.72 16.22
C TYR A 152 11.24 -5.75 15.73
N CYS A 153 12.50 -5.58 16.11
CA CYS A 153 13.58 -6.48 15.75
C CYS A 153 13.31 -7.92 16.21
N ARG A 154 12.90 -8.14 17.46
CA ARG A 154 12.61 -9.49 17.96
C ARG A 154 11.43 -10.15 17.24
N GLN A 155 10.39 -9.39 16.91
CA GLN A 155 9.26 -9.90 16.13
C GLN A 155 9.66 -10.22 14.68
N ALA A 156 10.46 -9.36 14.05
CA ALA A 156 10.99 -9.57 12.72
C ALA A 156 11.91 -10.81 12.67
N LEU A 157 12.85 -10.94 13.61
CA LEU A 157 13.76 -12.08 13.69
C LEU A 157 13.01 -13.40 13.89
N ALA A 158 11.97 -13.44 14.73
CA ALA A 158 11.14 -14.64 14.90
C ALA A 158 10.50 -15.13 13.58
N ILE A 159 10.21 -14.22 12.64
CA ILE A 159 9.70 -14.55 11.30
C ILE A 159 10.85 -14.91 10.36
N ILE A 160 11.93 -14.12 10.37
CA ILE A 160 13.11 -14.31 9.50
C ILE A 160 13.82 -15.64 9.78
N GLU A 161 13.86 -16.09 11.02
CA GLU A 161 14.62 -17.28 11.43
C GLU A 161 13.77 -18.56 11.44
N SER A 162 12.47 -18.47 11.11
CA SER A 162 11.58 -19.63 11.12
C SER A 162 11.94 -20.64 10.03
N SER A 163 12.52 -21.77 10.45
CA SER A 163 12.82 -22.92 9.59
C SER A 163 11.55 -23.56 9.03
N GLU A 164 10.48 -23.62 9.83
CA GLU A 164 9.20 -24.20 9.42
C GLU A 164 8.50 -23.38 8.32
N LEU A 165 8.46 -22.05 8.47
CA LEU A 165 7.95 -21.16 7.41
C LEU A 165 8.80 -21.28 6.14
N THR A 166 10.12 -21.37 6.30
CA THR A 166 11.05 -21.56 5.16
C THR A 166 10.75 -22.85 4.41
N ALA A 167 10.51 -23.96 5.11
CA ALA A 167 10.14 -25.22 4.51
C ALA A 167 8.80 -25.14 3.75
N GLY A 168 7.81 -24.44 4.32
CA GLY A 168 6.50 -24.22 3.69
C GLY A 168 6.58 -23.43 2.38
N MET A 169 7.32 -22.31 2.36
CA MET A 169 7.48 -21.49 1.15
C MET A 169 8.19 -22.22 0.01
N ARG A 170 9.17 -23.08 0.34
CA ARG A 170 9.96 -23.87 -0.64
C ARG A 170 9.15 -24.94 -1.39
N GLN A 171 7.94 -25.26 -0.94
CA GLN A 171 7.05 -26.21 -1.63
C GLN A 171 6.56 -25.70 -2.99
N SER A 172 6.60 -24.37 -3.21
CA SER A 172 6.21 -23.76 -4.47
C SER A 172 7.42 -23.34 -5.31
N ARG A 173 7.20 -23.19 -6.63
CA ARG A 173 8.21 -22.64 -7.55
C ARG A 173 8.18 -21.12 -7.65
N GLN A 174 7.09 -20.47 -7.23
CA GLN A 174 6.93 -19.02 -7.29
C GLN A 174 7.41 -18.36 -6.00
N ILE A 175 7.99 -17.16 -6.12
CA ILE A 175 8.31 -16.30 -4.99
C ILE A 175 7.05 -16.03 -4.16
N LYS A 176 7.17 -16.15 -2.83
CA LYS A 176 6.07 -15.93 -1.88
C LYS A 176 6.15 -14.55 -1.28
N SER A 177 5.01 -14.09 -0.75
CA SER A 177 4.93 -12.76 -0.17
C SER A 177 5.88 -12.60 1.02
N TYR A 178 5.98 -13.63 1.86
CA TYR A 178 6.89 -13.64 2.99
C TYR A 178 8.36 -13.89 2.65
N ASP A 179 8.70 -14.31 1.43
CA ASP A 179 10.11 -14.36 0.98
C ASP A 179 10.68 -12.94 0.93
N TRP A 180 10.01 -12.03 0.20
CA TRP A 180 10.48 -10.66 0.09
C TRP A 180 10.23 -9.84 1.36
N LEU A 181 9.16 -10.09 2.14
CA LEU A 181 8.99 -9.41 3.43
C LEU A 181 10.12 -9.72 4.42
N ARG A 182 10.57 -10.98 4.50
CA ARG A 182 11.73 -11.35 5.32
C ARG A 182 12.98 -10.62 4.87
N PHE A 183 13.17 -10.51 3.56
CA PHE A 183 14.26 -9.73 2.97
C PHE A 183 14.18 -8.24 3.34
N LEU A 184 13.00 -7.60 3.24
CA LEU A 184 12.80 -6.20 3.63
C LEU A 184 13.04 -5.97 5.13
N MET A 185 12.53 -6.84 5.99
CA MET A 185 12.76 -6.75 7.44
C MET A 185 14.25 -6.87 7.77
N ALA A 186 14.97 -7.81 7.14
CA ALA A 186 16.41 -7.95 7.30
C ALA A 186 17.16 -6.69 6.84
N MET A 187 16.78 -6.09 5.70
CA MET A 187 17.40 -4.86 5.21
C MET A 187 17.25 -3.67 6.17
N ARG A 188 16.11 -3.53 6.87
CA ARG A 188 15.93 -2.48 7.89
C ARG A 188 16.86 -2.61 9.08
N MET A 189 17.37 -3.81 9.33
CA MET A 189 18.32 -4.13 10.40
C MET A 189 19.78 -4.16 9.89
N GLU A 190 20.01 -4.02 8.59
CA GLU A 190 21.34 -3.99 7.99
C GLU A 190 21.91 -2.56 8.01
N PRO A 191 22.92 -2.26 8.86
CA PRO A 191 23.43 -0.90 9.02
C PRO A 191 24.06 -0.32 7.75
N ASN A 192 24.50 -1.17 6.81
CA ASN A 192 25.16 -0.70 5.60
C ASN A 192 24.21 -0.44 4.42
N PHE A 193 22.95 -0.85 4.50
CA PHE A 193 22.01 -0.78 3.36
C PHE A 193 21.94 0.64 2.77
N SER A 194 21.63 1.62 3.62
CA SER A 194 21.45 3.00 3.17
C SER A 194 22.72 3.59 2.59
N ARG A 195 23.86 3.28 3.19
CA ARG A 195 25.17 3.72 2.68
C ARG A 195 25.43 3.13 1.30
N TRP A 196 25.35 1.81 1.14
CA TRP A 196 25.63 1.16 -0.14
C TRP A 196 24.69 1.62 -1.25
N TYR A 197 23.40 1.72 -0.98
CA TYR A 197 22.43 2.18 -1.97
C TYR A 197 22.70 3.63 -2.40
N THR A 198 23.00 4.53 -1.45
CA THR A 198 23.18 5.96 -1.75
C THR A 198 24.54 6.28 -2.34
N GLU A 199 25.63 5.64 -1.88
CA GLU A 199 26.95 5.73 -2.50
C GLU A 199 26.91 5.25 -3.96
N SER A 200 26.24 4.11 -4.23
CA SER A 200 26.08 3.64 -5.61
C SER A 200 25.30 4.61 -6.48
N ALA A 201 24.28 5.30 -5.96
CA ALA A 201 23.56 6.32 -6.72
C ALA A 201 24.46 7.50 -7.09
N VAL A 202 25.24 8.01 -6.12
CA VAL A 202 26.18 9.13 -6.31
C VAL A 202 27.27 8.76 -7.30
N GLU A 203 27.90 7.59 -7.16
CA GLU A 203 28.95 7.10 -8.05
C GLU A 203 28.49 6.97 -9.51
N HIS A 204 27.18 6.80 -9.74
CA HIS A 204 26.60 6.70 -11.07
C HIS A 204 25.86 7.98 -11.51
N ASP A 205 26.06 9.09 -10.81
CA ASP A 205 25.48 10.41 -11.12
C ASP A 205 23.94 10.38 -11.24
N ILE A 206 23.31 9.70 -10.28
CA ILE A 206 21.85 9.62 -10.15
C ILE A 206 21.44 10.26 -8.83
N ARG A 207 20.65 11.34 -8.92
CA ARG A 207 20.02 11.99 -7.77
C ARG A 207 18.76 11.25 -7.35
N LEU A 208 18.47 11.29 -6.06
CA LEU A 208 17.33 10.61 -5.46
C LEU A 208 16.35 11.64 -4.86
N THR A 209 15.06 11.40 -5.06
CA THR A 209 13.98 12.12 -4.40
C THR A 209 13.30 11.17 -3.42
N ALA A 210 13.14 11.57 -2.16
CA ALA A 210 12.42 10.79 -1.17
C ALA A 210 10.91 10.90 -1.41
N SER A 211 10.28 9.81 -1.86
CA SER A 211 8.82 9.75 -2.05
C SER A 211 8.16 9.26 -0.77
N PHE A 212 7.36 10.11 -0.14
CA PHE A 212 6.60 9.81 1.07
C PHE A 212 5.11 9.67 0.75
N ARG A 213 4.48 8.64 1.31
CA ARG A 213 3.05 8.35 1.11
C ARG A 213 2.28 8.51 2.43
N PRO A 214 1.51 9.59 2.62
CA PRO A 214 0.86 9.91 3.89
C PRO A 214 -0.24 8.91 4.31
N PHE A 215 -0.72 8.09 3.37
CA PHE A 215 -1.91 7.25 3.54
C PHE A 215 -1.64 5.77 3.24
N GLU A 216 -0.39 5.36 3.40
CA GLU A 216 0.06 4.00 3.15
C GLU A 216 1.18 3.63 4.11
N MET A 217 0.85 3.42 5.39
CA MET A 217 1.84 3.26 6.46
C MET A 217 1.99 1.82 6.97
N ALA A 218 1.17 0.87 6.51
CA ALA A 218 1.21 -0.49 7.02
C ALA A 218 0.97 -1.60 5.99
N LEU A 219 0.27 -1.33 4.88
CA LEU A 219 -0.19 -2.37 3.94
C LEU A 219 -1.05 -3.44 4.64
N MET A 220 -1.94 -3.01 5.53
CA MET A 220 -2.73 -3.89 6.40
C MET A 220 -3.64 -4.85 5.62
N LYS A 221 -4.00 -4.52 4.37
CA LYS A 221 -4.71 -5.42 3.45
C LYS A 221 -3.97 -6.74 3.20
N TYR A 222 -2.65 -6.76 3.36
CA TYR A 222 -1.79 -7.87 2.98
C TYR A 222 -1.03 -8.46 4.18
N TYR A 223 -0.44 -7.66 5.06
CA TYR A 223 0.56 -8.18 6.01
C TYR A 223 0.17 -7.94 7.46
N GLN A 224 -0.51 -8.93 8.03
CA GLN A 224 -1.05 -8.89 9.38
C GLN A 224 -0.67 -10.15 10.15
N VAL A 225 0.09 -10.02 11.24
CA VAL A 225 0.50 -11.16 12.08
C VAL A 225 -0.01 -10.97 13.51
N PRO A 226 -1.05 -11.71 13.94
CA PRO A 226 -1.54 -11.66 15.31
C PRO A 226 -0.45 -12.03 16.31
N VAL A 227 -0.42 -11.31 17.44
CA VAL A 227 0.51 -11.55 18.55
C VAL A 227 -0.26 -11.98 19.78
N PHE A 228 0.17 -13.09 20.38
CA PHE A 228 -0.40 -13.64 21.61
C PHE A 228 0.67 -13.80 22.69
N ALA A 229 0.28 -13.75 23.95
CA ALA A 229 1.09 -14.31 25.02
C ALA A 229 1.06 -15.85 24.98
N ASP A 230 2.01 -16.48 25.67
CA ASP A 230 2.10 -17.93 25.89
C ASP A 230 0.83 -18.58 26.48
N ASP A 231 0.06 -17.82 27.25
CA ASP A 231 -1.23 -18.18 27.83
C ASP A 231 -2.43 -18.03 26.87
N GLY A 232 -2.20 -17.56 25.63
CA GLY A 232 -3.22 -17.32 24.60
C GLY A 232 -3.88 -15.94 24.67
N THR A 233 -3.48 -15.05 25.57
CA THR A 233 -4.00 -13.67 25.62
C THR A 233 -3.55 -12.89 24.39
N TYR A 234 -4.51 -12.35 23.63
CA TYR A 234 -4.20 -11.46 22.51
C TYR A 234 -3.50 -10.20 23.00
N ARG A 235 -2.48 -9.77 22.27
CA ARG A 235 -1.69 -8.59 22.59
C ARG A 235 -1.95 -7.46 21.59
N TRP A 236 -1.58 -7.66 20.33
CA TRP A 236 -1.76 -6.70 19.24
C TRP A 236 -1.61 -7.37 17.86
N GLN A 237 -1.79 -6.59 16.80
CA GLN A 237 -1.49 -6.97 15.43
C GLN A 237 -0.08 -6.48 15.06
N PHE A 238 0.86 -7.37 14.76
CA PHE A 238 2.15 -6.97 14.21
C PHE A 238 2.04 -6.77 12.70
N LEU A 239 2.52 -5.63 12.23
CA LEU A 239 2.51 -5.21 10.82
C LEU A 239 3.97 -5.08 10.36
N PRO A 240 4.51 -6.06 9.61
CA PRO A 240 5.93 -6.08 9.22
C PRO A 240 6.40 -4.84 8.45
N GLN A 241 5.47 -4.19 7.74
CA GLN A 241 5.71 -3.01 6.92
C GLN A 241 5.38 -1.70 7.64
N ALA A 242 4.92 -1.71 8.89
CA ALA A 242 4.67 -0.48 9.64
C ALA A 242 5.87 -0.13 10.53
N SER A 243 6.13 1.16 10.72
CA SER A 243 7.17 1.62 11.65
C SER A 243 6.77 1.34 13.10
N PRO A 244 7.71 1.32 14.06
CA PRO A 244 7.38 1.18 15.49
C PRO A 244 6.34 2.19 15.99
N ALA A 245 6.38 3.44 15.47
CA ALA A 245 5.40 4.47 15.81
C ALA A 245 3.96 4.07 15.43
N VAL A 246 3.79 3.42 14.28
CA VAL A 246 2.48 2.99 13.77
C VAL A 246 2.06 1.66 14.38
N ASN A 247 2.99 0.72 14.55
CA ASN A 247 2.73 -0.60 15.14
C ASN A 247 2.26 -0.50 16.61
N TYR A 248 2.93 0.33 17.41
CA TYR A 248 2.77 0.29 18.87
C TYR A 248 2.08 1.52 19.46
N HIS A 249 2.00 2.62 18.71
CA HIS A 249 1.33 3.86 19.13
C HIS A 249 0.32 4.38 18.09
N PRO A 250 -0.56 3.53 17.51
CA PRO A 250 -1.54 4.00 16.53
C PRO A 250 -2.51 5.02 17.14
N ASN A 251 -2.72 4.99 18.45
CA ASN A 251 -3.47 6.01 19.19
C ASN A 251 -2.83 7.39 19.20
N ASP A 252 -1.54 7.53 18.84
CA ASP A 252 -0.82 8.80 18.81
C ASP A 252 -0.70 9.40 17.42
N VAL A 253 -0.73 8.55 16.40
CA VAL A 253 -0.47 8.94 15.02
C VAL A 253 -1.61 8.62 14.05
N GLY A 254 -2.46 7.64 14.34
CA GLY A 254 -3.47 7.14 13.43
C GLY A 254 -4.77 7.94 13.43
N PHE A 255 -5.56 7.78 12.36
CA PHE A 255 -6.97 8.21 12.33
C PHE A 255 -7.78 7.46 13.39
N ALA A 256 -8.79 8.12 13.94
CA ALA A 256 -9.75 7.53 14.86
C ALA A 256 -10.90 6.86 14.09
N HIS A 257 -11.30 5.67 14.52
CA HIS A 257 -12.55 5.08 14.04
C HIS A 257 -13.75 5.93 14.47
N TYR A 258 -14.85 5.94 13.71
CA TYR A 258 -16.03 6.76 14.04
C TYR A 258 -16.53 6.52 15.47
N ARG A 259 -16.44 5.28 15.97
CA ARG A 259 -16.80 4.94 17.36
C ARG A 259 -15.93 5.70 18.37
N GLU A 260 -14.64 5.86 18.10
CA GLU A 260 -13.77 6.67 18.96
C GLU A 260 -14.06 8.16 18.84
N VAL A 261 -14.34 8.66 17.62
CA VAL A 261 -14.82 10.04 17.42
C VAL A 261 -16.07 10.31 18.26
N VAL A 262 -17.07 9.43 18.21
CA VAL A 262 -18.32 9.57 18.97
C VAL A 262 -18.11 9.53 20.49
N ARG A 263 -17.20 8.69 20.99
CA ARG A 263 -16.81 8.73 22.42
C ARG A 263 -16.23 10.09 22.80
N ARG A 264 -15.40 10.66 21.93
CA ARG A 264 -14.71 11.94 22.13
C ARG A 264 -15.65 13.15 21.97
N LEU A 265 -16.77 12.97 21.29
CA LEU A 265 -17.89 13.91 21.27
C LEU A 265 -18.72 13.89 22.57
N GLY A 266 -18.42 12.99 23.51
CA GLY A 266 -19.09 12.91 24.81
C GLY A 266 -20.28 11.96 24.87
N VAL A 267 -20.49 11.13 23.83
CA VAL A 267 -21.64 10.20 23.76
C VAL A 267 -21.18 8.73 23.68
N PRO A 268 -20.47 8.19 24.70
CA PRO A 268 -19.86 6.87 24.63
C PRO A 268 -20.86 5.70 24.49
N SER A 269 -22.10 5.87 24.96
CA SER A 269 -23.19 4.90 24.77
C SER A 269 -23.50 4.67 23.29
N ALA A 270 -23.36 5.71 22.47
CA ALA A 270 -23.60 5.68 21.02
C ALA A 270 -22.48 5.03 20.20
N ALA A 271 -21.36 4.75 20.86
CA ALA A 271 -20.24 4.00 20.29
C ALA A 271 -20.18 2.56 20.81
N THR A 272 -21.11 2.16 21.69
CA THR A 272 -21.06 0.88 22.41
C THR A 272 -22.19 -0.03 21.93
N PRO A 273 -21.88 -1.19 21.32
CA PRO A 273 -22.89 -2.15 20.91
C PRO A 273 -23.78 -2.54 22.10
N HIS A 274 -25.08 -2.48 21.88
CA HIS A 274 -26.08 -2.82 22.90
C HIS A 274 -27.06 -3.87 22.40
N THR A 275 -27.46 -3.81 21.14
CA THR A 275 -28.42 -4.76 20.57
C THR A 275 -27.90 -5.29 19.24
N LEU A 276 -27.95 -6.61 19.08
CA LEU A 276 -27.77 -7.30 17.81
C LEU A 276 -29.12 -7.86 17.35
N GLU A 277 -29.56 -7.50 16.16
CA GLU A 277 -30.76 -8.05 15.55
C GLU A 277 -30.41 -8.94 14.36
N LEU A 278 -30.95 -10.15 14.34
CA LEU A 278 -30.84 -11.12 13.26
C LEU A 278 -32.22 -11.33 12.64
N GLY A 279 -32.38 -10.96 11.37
CA GLY A 279 -33.57 -11.22 10.58
C GLY A 279 -33.45 -12.50 9.76
N GLN A 280 -34.59 -12.97 9.24
CA GLN A 280 -34.68 -14.13 8.34
C GLN A 280 -34.02 -15.41 8.90
N VAL A 281 -34.01 -15.58 10.22
CA VAL A 281 -33.51 -16.79 10.87
C VAL A 281 -34.64 -17.83 10.88
N GLU A 282 -34.44 -18.97 10.22
CA GLU A 282 -35.40 -20.07 10.30
C GLU A 282 -35.47 -20.59 11.74
N ASN A 283 -36.68 -20.93 12.21
CA ASN A 283 -36.95 -21.38 13.58
C ASN A 283 -36.61 -20.37 14.69
N ALA A 284 -36.59 -19.07 14.39
CA ALA A 284 -36.31 -18.01 15.35
C ALA A 284 -37.15 -18.09 16.65
N ALA A 285 -38.44 -18.44 16.54
CA ALA A 285 -39.33 -18.59 17.68
C ALA A 285 -38.92 -19.76 18.61
N GLU A 286 -38.42 -20.86 18.05
CA GLU A 286 -37.92 -22.00 18.82
C GLU A 286 -36.61 -21.62 19.55
N ILE A 287 -35.69 -20.97 18.85
CA ILE A 287 -34.41 -20.48 19.41
C ILE A 287 -34.67 -19.57 20.63
N VAL A 288 -35.55 -18.58 20.48
CA VAL A 288 -35.88 -17.63 21.57
C VAL A 288 -36.61 -18.32 22.72
N ARG A 289 -37.54 -19.25 22.43
CA ARG A 289 -38.27 -20.00 23.46
C ARG A 289 -37.32 -20.89 24.27
N GLY A 290 -36.40 -21.58 23.59
CA GLY A 290 -35.34 -22.38 24.22
C GLY A 290 -34.47 -21.53 25.14
N HIS A 291 -34.03 -20.36 24.68
CA HIS A 291 -33.23 -19.42 25.47
C HIS A 291 -33.92 -19.03 26.79
N ARG A 292 -35.22 -18.71 26.74
CA ARG A 292 -36.03 -18.38 27.94
C ARG A 292 -36.16 -19.53 28.93
N GLN A 293 -36.01 -20.77 28.46
CA GLN A 293 -36.06 -21.98 29.26
C GLN A 293 -34.65 -22.46 29.70
N GLY A 294 -33.61 -21.62 29.54
CA GLY A 294 -32.23 -21.96 29.88
C GLY A 294 -31.54 -22.88 28.87
N ARG A 295 -32.18 -23.19 27.73
CA ARG A 295 -31.61 -23.98 26.63
C ARG A 295 -31.02 -23.04 25.59
N GLU A 296 -29.80 -22.56 25.82
CA GLU A 296 -29.13 -21.63 24.91
C GLU A 296 -28.83 -22.31 23.56
N ALA A 297 -29.52 -21.92 22.50
CA ALA A 297 -29.26 -22.44 21.15
C ALA A 297 -28.07 -21.74 20.49
N LEU A 298 -27.87 -20.45 20.74
CA LEU A 298 -26.75 -19.66 20.22
C LEU A 298 -25.86 -19.17 21.37
N SER A 299 -24.56 -19.09 21.13
CA SER A 299 -23.60 -18.44 22.03
C SER A 299 -22.97 -17.26 21.33
N ILE A 300 -22.87 -16.13 22.04
CA ILE A 300 -22.20 -14.92 21.57
C ILE A 300 -20.92 -14.72 22.37
N TYR A 301 -19.82 -14.44 21.69
CA TYR A 301 -18.52 -14.16 22.30
C TYR A 301 -18.05 -12.76 21.93
N ALA A 302 -17.50 -12.03 22.90
CA ALA A 302 -16.65 -10.88 22.64
C ALA A 302 -15.20 -11.36 22.54
N ALA A 303 -14.55 -11.10 21.41
CA ALA A 303 -13.21 -11.57 21.11
C ALA A 303 -12.29 -10.41 20.67
N PRO A 304 -11.00 -10.43 21.07
CA PRO A 304 -10.02 -9.43 20.63
C PRO A 304 -9.47 -9.73 19.22
N SER A 305 -9.58 -10.98 18.74
CA SER A 305 -9.11 -11.42 17.41
C SER A 305 -10.23 -12.17 16.67
N PRO A 306 -10.18 -12.26 15.33
CA PRO A 306 -11.14 -13.05 14.57
C PRO A 306 -10.86 -14.56 14.74
N PRO A 307 -11.75 -15.45 14.24
CA PRO A 307 -11.38 -16.84 13.98
C PRO A 307 -10.22 -16.88 12.98
N LEU A 308 -9.13 -17.57 13.37
CA LEU A 308 -7.94 -17.73 12.54
C LEU A 308 -7.84 -19.15 11.97
N ASP A 309 -7.25 -19.29 10.78
CA ASP A 309 -6.90 -20.59 10.22
C ASP A 309 -5.81 -21.28 11.06
N GLU A 310 -6.07 -22.52 11.46
CA GLU A 310 -5.24 -23.29 12.39
C GLU A 310 -3.89 -23.72 11.79
N SER A 311 -3.76 -23.76 10.44
CA SER A 311 -2.46 -24.00 9.78
C SER A 311 -1.57 -22.76 9.73
N SER A 312 -2.14 -21.57 9.89
CA SER A 312 -1.39 -20.31 9.78
C SER A 312 -0.46 -20.11 10.97
N TYR A 313 0.58 -19.32 10.78
CA TYR A 313 1.51 -18.95 11.84
C TYR A 313 1.13 -17.63 12.49
N VAL A 314 1.38 -17.54 13.80
CA VAL A 314 1.17 -16.37 14.64
C VAL A 314 2.38 -16.16 15.53
N LEU A 315 2.58 -14.94 16.02
CA LEU A 315 3.65 -14.64 16.96
C LEU A 315 3.19 -14.96 18.39
N VAL A 316 4.01 -15.68 19.14
CA VAL A 316 3.81 -15.97 20.56
C VAL A 316 4.93 -15.34 21.35
N GLN A 317 4.56 -14.47 22.29
CA GLN A 317 5.47 -13.83 23.22
C GLN A 317 5.61 -14.68 24.48
N SER A 318 6.83 -15.07 24.79
CA SER A 318 7.19 -15.74 26.03
C SER A 318 7.25 -14.75 27.21
N PRO A 319 7.19 -15.22 28.47
CA PRO A 319 7.23 -14.35 29.66
C PRO A 319 8.49 -13.47 29.76
N ASP A 320 9.61 -13.92 29.19
CA ASP A 320 10.88 -13.18 29.09
C ASP A 320 10.89 -12.10 27.99
N GLY A 321 9.78 -11.93 27.27
CA GLY A 321 9.64 -10.97 26.18
C GLY A 321 10.22 -11.42 24.84
N THR A 322 10.70 -12.67 24.72
CA THR A 322 11.11 -13.25 23.44
C THR A 322 9.89 -13.61 22.59
N PHE A 323 10.05 -13.64 21.26
CA PHE A 323 9.00 -13.99 20.32
C PHE A 323 9.36 -15.27 19.56
N ARG A 324 8.36 -16.11 19.32
CA ARG A 324 8.47 -17.28 18.44
C ARG A 324 7.32 -17.29 17.45
N LEU A 325 7.60 -17.74 16.24
CA LEU A 325 6.57 -17.98 15.23
C LEU A 325 6.04 -19.42 15.40
N ASN A 326 4.77 -19.56 15.81
CA ASN A 326 4.14 -20.84 16.07
C ASN A 326 2.92 -21.05 15.17
N ARG A 327 2.59 -22.30 14.85
CA ARG A 327 1.27 -22.61 14.25
C ARG A 327 0.14 -22.23 15.21
N TYR A 328 -0.85 -21.52 14.72
CA TYR A 328 -2.01 -21.09 15.51
C TYR A 328 -2.74 -22.28 16.14
N GLY A 329 -2.89 -23.40 15.42
CA GLY A 329 -3.52 -24.62 15.94
C GLY A 329 -2.93 -25.10 17.27
N SER A 330 -1.63 -24.88 17.53
CA SER A 330 -0.97 -25.27 18.79
C SER A 330 -1.42 -24.44 20.00
N ILE A 331 -1.92 -23.22 19.78
CA ILE A 331 -2.38 -22.31 20.84
C ILE A 331 -3.88 -21.99 20.76
N ALA A 332 -4.58 -22.44 19.71
CA ALA A 332 -5.96 -22.06 19.41
C ALA A 332 -6.91 -22.33 20.60
N LYS A 333 -6.74 -23.44 21.33
CA LYS A 333 -7.51 -23.74 22.54
C LYS A 333 -7.29 -22.70 23.65
N LYS A 334 -6.03 -22.32 23.90
CA LYS A 334 -5.68 -21.28 24.88
C LYS A 334 -6.28 -19.93 24.47
N VAL A 335 -6.13 -19.54 23.21
CA VAL A 335 -6.68 -18.29 22.67
C VAL A 335 -8.20 -18.24 22.80
N ARG A 336 -8.90 -19.28 22.34
CA ARG A 336 -10.37 -19.36 22.44
C ARG A 336 -10.86 -19.38 23.89
N SER A 337 -10.07 -19.89 24.84
CA SER A 337 -10.42 -19.83 26.27
C SER A 337 -10.42 -18.41 26.85
N LYS A 338 -9.73 -17.47 26.21
CA LYS A 338 -9.72 -16.04 26.58
C LYS A 338 -10.91 -15.27 25.99
N TRP A 339 -11.68 -15.88 25.08
CA TRP A 339 -12.87 -15.23 24.54
C TRP A 339 -13.95 -15.18 25.61
N ARG A 340 -14.57 -14.00 25.77
CA ARG A 340 -15.58 -13.81 26.79
C ARG A 340 -16.95 -14.15 26.23
N ARG A 341 -17.53 -15.26 26.69
CA ARG A 341 -18.93 -15.58 26.43
C ARG A 341 -19.81 -14.52 27.09
N LEU A 342 -20.73 -13.95 26.30
CA LEU A 342 -21.65 -12.92 26.75
C LEU A 342 -22.95 -13.58 27.23
N LYS A 343 -23.39 -13.22 28.43
CA LYS A 343 -24.70 -13.59 28.95
C LYS A 343 -25.73 -12.64 28.37
N CYS A 344 -26.38 -13.04 27.28
CA CYS A 344 -27.31 -12.20 26.55
C CYS A 344 -28.77 -12.51 26.90
N ARG A 345 -29.65 -11.52 26.72
CA ARG A 345 -31.10 -11.75 26.69
C ARG A 345 -31.57 -11.82 25.25
N MET A 346 -32.53 -12.70 24.96
CA MET A 346 -33.09 -12.85 23.63
C MET A 346 -34.59 -12.67 23.65
N ARG A 347 -35.09 -11.93 22.66
CA ARG A 347 -36.53 -11.78 22.40
C ARG A 347 -36.79 -11.83 20.90
N LEU A 348 -38.01 -12.20 20.55
CA LEU A 348 -38.49 -12.19 19.18
C LEU A 348 -39.32 -10.92 18.95
N THR A 349 -39.13 -10.24 17.82
CA THR A 349 -40.01 -9.14 17.41
C THR A 349 -41.23 -9.67 16.67
N THR A 350 -42.23 -8.80 16.47
CA THR A 350 -43.40 -9.08 15.63
C THR A 350 -43.03 -9.43 14.19
N ASN A 351 -41.91 -8.91 13.68
CA ASN A 351 -41.39 -9.19 12.34
C ASN A 351 -40.43 -10.41 12.33
N ASN A 352 -40.55 -11.30 13.31
CA ASN A 352 -39.75 -12.53 13.43
C ASN A 352 -38.22 -12.31 13.43
N ARG A 353 -37.75 -11.16 13.93
CA ARG A 353 -36.30 -10.91 14.16
C ARG A 353 -35.92 -11.39 15.54
N ILE A 354 -34.79 -12.06 15.66
CA ILE A 354 -34.16 -12.34 16.95
C ILE A 354 -33.42 -11.08 17.39
N VAL A 355 -33.80 -10.54 18.54
CA VAL A 355 -33.13 -9.40 19.18
C VAL A 355 -32.34 -9.91 20.36
N ILE A 356 -31.04 -9.64 20.34
CA ILE A 356 -30.06 -10.09 21.32
C ILE A 356 -29.53 -8.85 22.05
N GLU A 357 -29.87 -8.70 23.33
CA GLU A 357 -29.32 -7.66 24.20
C GLU A 357 -27.91 -8.07 24.65
N LEU A 358 -26.95 -7.21 24.35
CA LEU A 358 -25.53 -7.41 24.58
C LEU A 358 -25.09 -6.69 25.87
N PRO A 359 -24.44 -7.39 26.82
CA PRO A 359 -23.68 -6.72 27.86
C PRO A 359 -22.45 -6.02 27.27
N SER A 360 -21.79 -5.17 28.06
CA SER A 360 -20.56 -4.50 27.62
C SER A 360 -19.54 -5.50 27.08
N ILE A 361 -19.05 -5.25 25.87
CA ILE A 361 -18.00 -6.05 25.21
C ILE A 361 -16.58 -5.59 25.59
N GLY A 362 -16.45 -4.51 26.36
CA GLY A 362 -15.15 -3.94 26.76
C GLY A 362 -14.33 -3.45 25.57
N ASN A 363 -13.05 -3.83 25.52
CA ASN A 363 -12.13 -3.45 24.45
C ASN A 363 -12.11 -4.45 23.27
N SER A 364 -12.97 -5.47 23.27
CA SER A 364 -13.04 -6.44 22.17
C SER A 364 -13.45 -5.79 20.85
N ARG A 365 -12.80 -6.24 19.76
CA ARG A 365 -13.09 -5.80 18.38
C ARG A 365 -14.19 -6.63 17.73
N PHE A 366 -14.30 -7.91 18.06
CA PHE A 366 -15.18 -8.85 17.39
C PHE A 366 -16.34 -9.32 18.27
N LEU A 367 -17.50 -9.48 17.66
CA LEU A 367 -18.61 -10.30 18.16
C LEU A 367 -18.70 -11.57 17.31
N ILE A 368 -18.64 -12.74 17.94
CA ILE A 368 -18.72 -14.04 17.27
C ILE A 368 -19.99 -14.76 17.71
N VAL A 369 -20.87 -15.11 16.76
CA VAL A 369 -22.09 -15.88 17.01
C VAL A 369 -21.89 -17.31 16.53
N LYS A 370 -22.15 -18.28 17.42
CA LYS A 370 -21.96 -19.71 17.16
C LYS A 370 -23.17 -20.52 17.62
N ALA A 371 -23.35 -21.69 17.03
CA ALA A 371 -24.23 -22.70 17.61
C ALA A 371 -23.71 -23.17 18.98
N ALA A 372 -24.61 -23.23 19.97
CA ALA A 372 -24.32 -23.76 21.31
C ALA A 372 -24.88 -25.17 21.52
N THR A 373 -25.89 -25.55 20.72
CA THR A 373 -26.55 -26.86 20.76
C THR A 373 -26.90 -27.32 19.33
N GLN A 374 -27.42 -28.54 19.20
CA GLN A 374 -27.92 -29.07 17.92
C GLN A 374 -29.09 -28.25 17.35
N ILE A 375 -29.94 -27.67 18.20
CA ILE A 375 -30.99 -26.73 17.77
C ILE A 375 -30.34 -25.51 17.12
N GLY A 376 -29.33 -24.94 17.78
CA GLY A 376 -28.52 -23.87 17.22
C GLY A 376 -27.86 -24.23 15.90
N ALA A 377 -27.28 -25.43 15.80
CA ALA A 377 -26.59 -25.90 14.59
C ALA A 377 -27.52 -26.00 13.37
N ARG A 378 -28.83 -26.21 13.60
CA ARG A 378 -29.87 -26.22 12.57
C ARG A 378 -30.42 -24.83 12.23
N ALA A 379 -30.07 -23.80 13.01
CA ALA A 379 -30.47 -22.42 12.70
C ALA A 379 -29.93 -22.03 11.33
N ARG A 380 -30.83 -21.71 10.41
CA ARG A 380 -30.51 -21.38 9.02
C ARG A 380 -30.64 -19.87 8.83
N LEU A 381 -29.59 -19.26 8.29
CA LEU A 381 -29.47 -17.83 8.05
C LEU A 381 -29.26 -17.58 6.56
N PRO A 382 -29.70 -16.42 6.04
CA PRO A 382 -29.39 -16.03 4.67
C PRO A 382 -27.89 -15.69 4.53
N VAL A 383 -27.36 -15.91 3.33
CA VAL A 383 -26.02 -15.47 2.91
C VAL A 383 -25.98 -13.96 2.75
N ILE A 384 -27.05 -13.36 2.20
CA ILE A 384 -27.27 -11.91 2.25
C ILE A 384 -27.77 -11.60 3.66
N HIS A 385 -26.86 -11.21 4.54
CA HIS A 385 -27.18 -11.03 5.95
C HIS A 385 -28.19 -9.92 6.21
N ASP A 386 -29.29 -10.25 6.90
CA ASP A 386 -30.21 -9.29 7.49
C ASP A 386 -29.82 -9.02 8.96
N LEU A 387 -28.72 -8.30 9.14
CA LEU A 387 -28.15 -7.99 10.45
C LEU A 387 -28.25 -6.49 10.76
N ARG A 388 -28.60 -6.16 12.00
CA ARG A 388 -28.50 -4.78 12.52
C ARG A 388 -27.79 -4.76 13.86
N LEU A 389 -26.80 -3.88 13.98
CA LEU A 389 -26.15 -3.60 15.25
C LEU A 389 -26.56 -2.20 15.72
N VAL A 390 -27.05 -2.10 16.94
CA VAL A 390 -27.58 -0.85 17.53
C VAL A 390 -26.81 -0.55 18.81
N ALA A 391 -26.46 0.72 19.01
CA ALA A 391 -25.74 1.18 20.18
C ALA A 391 -26.68 1.44 21.37
N GLY A 392 -26.10 1.75 22.54
CA GLY A 392 -26.85 1.95 23.79
C GLY A 392 -27.80 3.16 23.78
N ASN A 393 -27.59 4.15 22.92
CA ASN A 393 -28.52 5.29 22.76
C ASN A 393 -29.45 5.14 21.54
N GLY A 394 -29.48 3.97 20.89
CA GLY A 394 -30.41 3.67 19.80
C GLY A 394 -29.94 3.96 18.37
N ASN A 395 -28.78 4.61 18.16
CA ASN A 395 -28.23 4.78 16.80
C ASN A 395 -27.70 3.45 16.22
N ARG A 396 -27.62 3.37 14.90
CA ARG A 396 -27.06 2.21 14.19
C ARG A 396 -25.54 2.25 14.17
N LEU A 397 -24.92 1.09 14.33
CA LEU A 397 -23.48 0.88 14.14
C LEU A 397 -23.27 0.14 12.81
N GLY A 398 -23.47 0.84 11.70
CA GLY A 398 -23.52 0.23 10.37
C GLY A 398 -22.18 0.19 9.63
N ARG A 399 -21.22 1.05 10.00
CA ARG A 399 -19.85 1.00 9.46
C ARG A 399 -19.02 -0.12 10.11
N ILE A 400 -19.50 -1.36 9.98
CA ILE A 400 -18.93 -2.61 10.49
C ILE A 400 -18.72 -3.59 9.33
N ASN A 401 -17.89 -4.61 9.57
CA ASN A 401 -17.74 -5.71 8.64
C ASN A 401 -18.42 -6.98 9.18
N VAL A 402 -19.09 -7.72 8.30
CA VAL A 402 -19.74 -8.99 8.60
C VAL A 402 -19.24 -10.05 7.62
N SER A 403 -18.83 -11.20 8.15
CA SER A 403 -18.41 -12.35 7.37
C SER A 403 -18.81 -13.66 8.04
N ILE A 404 -18.69 -14.76 7.28
CA ILE A 404 -18.94 -16.11 7.78
C ILE A 404 -17.61 -16.86 7.80
N SER A 405 -17.20 -17.35 8.97
CA SER A 405 -16.07 -18.26 9.12
C SER A 405 -16.59 -19.70 9.04
N VAL A 406 -16.48 -20.32 7.86
CA VAL A 406 -16.93 -21.69 7.59
C VAL A 406 -16.00 -22.69 8.28
N HIS A 407 -16.54 -23.77 8.83
CA HIS A 407 -15.82 -24.87 9.44
C HIS A 407 -15.24 -25.84 8.39
N GLY A 408 -14.21 -26.59 8.81
CA GLY A 408 -13.58 -27.62 7.99
C GLY A 408 -12.26 -27.17 7.34
N ASP A 409 -11.63 -28.14 6.68
CA ASP A 409 -10.24 -28.07 6.22
C ASP A 409 -10.07 -27.92 4.71
N SER A 410 -11.17 -27.85 3.96
CA SER A 410 -11.09 -27.57 2.52
C SER A 410 -10.51 -26.18 2.27
N THR A 411 -9.72 -26.01 1.20
CA THR A 411 -9.10 -24.73 0.86
C THR A 411 -10.09 -23.57 0.86
N ALA A 412 -11.29 -23.79 0.31
CA ALA A 412 -12.35 -22.79 0.26
C ALA A 412 -12.88 -22.42 1.67
N ALA A 413 -13.08 -23.39 2.56
CA ALA A 413 -13.50 -23.13 3.94
C ALA A 413 -12.40 -22.42 4.74
N ARG A 414 -11.14 -22.84 4.59
CA ARG A 414 -9.97 -22.20 5.24
C ARG A 414 -9.86 -20.73 4.85
N ALA A 415 -10.06 -20.41 3.56
CA ALA A 415 -10.01 -19.05 3.05
C ALA A 415 -11.10 -18.12 3.63
N THR A 416 -12.10 -18.62 4.34
CA THR A 416 -13.08 -17.76 5.03
C THR A 416 -12.61 -17.31 6.42
N ARG A 417 -11.41 -17.73 6.85
CA ARG A 417 -10.80 -17.41 8.14
C ARG A 417 -9.56 -16.57 7.91
N ALA A 418 -9.39 -15.52 8.70
CA ALA A 418 -8.17 -14.73 8.63
C ALA A 418 -6.95 -15.61 8.96
N SER A 419 -5.79 -15.29 8.40
CA SER A 419 -4.53 -15.95 8.70
C SER A 419 -3.54 -14.93 9.25
N GLY A 420 -2.62 -15.38 10.11
CA GLY A 420 -1.41 -14.61 10.36
C GLY A 420 -0.50 -14.70 9.14
N ILE A 421 0.46 -15.62 9.18
CA ILE A 421 1.23 -16.03 8.00
C ILE A 421 0.66 -17.36 7.50
N PRO A 422 -0.01 -17.42 6.33
CA PRO A 422 -0.36 -18.68 5.70
C PRO A 422 0.81 -19.66 5.62
N SER A 423 0.54 -20.96 5.67
CA SER A 423 1.60 -21.98 5.71
C SER A 423 2.48 -22.00 4.45
N ASP A 424 1.97 -21.47 3.33
CA ASP A 424 2.68 -21.33 2.07
C ASP A 424 3.43 -19.99 1.92
N GLY A 425 3.37 -19.12 2.94
CA GLY A 425 4.01 -17.81 2.97
C GLY A 425 3.39 -16.76 2.04
N MET A 426 2.17 -16.96 1.55
CA MET A 426 1.38 -15.90 0.91
C MET A 426 0.79 -14.96 1.96
N TYR A 427 -0.22 -14.17 1.61
CA TYR A 427 -0.99 -13.37 2.55
C TYR A 427 -2.46 -13.77 2.54
N HIS A 428 -3.10 -13.70 3.70
CA HIS A 428 -4.54 -13.87 3.83
C HIS A 428 -5.01 -13.18 5.11
N THR A 429 -5.45 -11.93 5.00
CA THR A 429 -5.89 -11.10 6.14
C THR A 429 -7.41 -11.09 6.26
N ASP A 430 -7.93 -10.31 7.21
CA ASP A 430 -9.37 -10.03 7.35
C ASP A 430 -10.02 -9.59 6.01
N PHE A 431 -9.28 -8.85 5.16
CA PHE A 431 -9.76 -8.44 3.83
C PHE A 431 -10.15 -9.68 3.00
N GLN A 432 -9.23 -10.63 2.86
CA GLN A 432 -9.43 -11.82 2.04
C GLN A 432 -10.44 -12.78 2.68
N ALA A 433 -10.51 -12.84 4.01
CA ALA A 433 -11.49 -13.65 4.72
C ALA A 433 -12.93 -13.16 4.46
N ILE A 434 -13.15 -11.83 4.49
CA ILE A 434 -14.46 -11.22 4.18
C ILE A 434 -14.86 -11.54 2.72
N GLU A 435 -13.97 -11.26 1.77
CA GLU A 435 -14.21 -11.51 0.35
C GLU A 435 -14.50 -12.99 0.06
N SER A 436 -13.67 -13.89 0.61
CA SER A 436 -13.83 -15.33 0.43
C SER A 436 -15.09 -15.87 1.08
N SER A 437 -15.56 -15.26 2.19
CA SER A 437 -16.82 -15.67 2.82
C SER A 437 -18.02 -15.42 1.90
N VAL A 438 -17.99 -14.36 1.08
CA VAL A 438 -19.03 -14.10 0.08
C VAL A 438 -18.89 -15.04 -1.11
N ASP A 439 -17.66 -15.22 -1.60
CA ASP A 439 -17.40 -16.06 -2.78
C ASP A 439 -17.69 -17.55 -2.52
N PHE A 440 -17.46 -18.05 -1.29
CA PHE A 440 -17.73 -19.43 -0.89
C PHE A 440 -19.18 -19.84 -1.14
N PHE A 441 -20.15 -18.98 -0.82
CA PHE A 441 -21.56 -19.29 -1.04
C PHE A 441 -22.03 -18.95 -2.45
N ARG A 442 -21.41 -17.94 -3.08
CA ARG A 442 -21.69 -17.56 -4.47
C ARG A 442 -21.33 -18.67 -5.47
N SER A 443 -20.20 -19.35 -5.28
CA SER A 443 -19.76 -20.41 -6.21
C SER A 443 -20.77 -21.56 -6.31
N ASP A 444 -21.50 -21.82 -5.23
CA ASP A 444 -22.48 -22.90 -5.13
C ASP A 444 -23.93 -22.41 -5.30
N SER A 445 -24.13 -21.14 -5.65
CA SER A 445 -25.46 -20.49 -5.72
C SER A 445 -26.29 -20.67 -4.44
N LYS A 446 -25.62 -20.78 -3.27
CA LYS A 446 -26.29 -20.96 -1.98
C LYS A 446 -26.84 -19.63 -1.52
N THR A 447 -28.12 -19.62 -1.17
CA THR A 447 -28.80 -18.45 -0.59
C THR A 447 -28.84 -18.46 0.93
N HIS A 448 -28.56 -19.62 1.54
CA HIS A 448 -28.62 -19.84 2.98
C HIS A 448 -27.49 -20.77 3.46
N TRP A 449 -27.15 -20.64 4.74
CA TRP A 449 -26.19 -21.49 5.44
C TRP A 449 -26.71 -21.82 6.84
N THR A 450 -26.20 -22.87 7.48
CA THR A 450 -26.58 -23.23 8.85
C THR A 450 -25.46 -22.89 9.83
N MET A 451 -25.81 -22.50 11.06
CA MET A 451 -24.82 -22.22 12.12
C MET A 451 -23.98 -23.45 12.51
N GLY A 452 -24.36 -24.67 12.10
CA GLY A 452 -23.51 -25.86 12.21
C GLY A 452 -22.37 -25.91 11.20
N GLN A 453 -22.46 -25.15 10.10
CA GLN A 453 -21.43 -25.06 9.06
C GLN A 453 -20.35 -24.03 9.39
N GLY A 454 -20.57 -23.10 10.32
CA GLY A 454 -19.63 -22.02 10.58
C GLY A 454 -20.08 -21.05 11.66
N GLU A 455 -19.39 -19.91 11.72
CA GLU A 455 -19.57 -18.88 12.72
C GLU A 455 -19.83 -17.54 12.03
N LEU A 456 -20.78 -16.76 12.55
CA LEU A 456 -20.99 -15.38 12.09
C LEU A 456 -20.00 -14.47 12.82
N VAL A 457 -19.20 -13.74 12.05
CA VAL A 457 -18.15 -12.84 12.53
C VAL A 457 -18.58 -11.40 12.27
N ILE A 458 -18.67 -10.60 13.33
CA ILE A 458 -18.98 -9.18 13.25
C ILE A 458 -17.75 -8.41 13.75
N ASP A 459 -17.08 -7.73 12.83
CA ASP A 459 -15.91 -6.90 13.10
C ASP A 459 -16.32 -5.43 13.25
N LEU A 460 -16.06 -4.88 14.44
CA LEU A 460 -16.41 -3.51 14.80
C LEU A 460 -15.34 -2.46 14.47
N GLY A 461 -14.24 -2.90 13.84
CA GLY A 461 -13.08 -2.08 13.51
C GLY A 461 -12.13 -1.83 14.68
N GLU A 462 -10.84 -1.66 14.37
CA GLU A 462 -9.86 -1.15 15.32
C GLU A 462 -10.19 0.27 15.77
N ARG A 463 -9.73 0.67 16.96
CA ARG A 463 -9.98 2.04 17.45
C ARG A 463 -9.22 3.10 16.66
N TRP A 464 -8.02 2.74 16.21
CA TRP A 464 -7.08 3.61 15.55
C TRP A 464 -6.55 2.91 14.30
N SER A 465 -6.48 3.65 13.19
CA SER A 465 -5.92 3.11 11.96
C SER A 465 -4.40 3.01 12.06
N THR A 466 -3.85 1.92 11.56
CA THR A 466 -2.43 1.74 11.29
C THR A 466 -2.07 2.05 9.82
N GLU A 467 -3.06 2.24 8.96
CA GLU A 467 -2.85 2.57 7.54
C GLU A 467 -2.83 4.10 7.31
N MET A 468 -3.68 4.84 8.03
CA MET A 468 -3.96 6.25 7.82
C MET A 468 -3.50 7.10 9.00
N VAL A 469 -2.66 8.12 8.72
CA VAL A 469 -2.01 8.95 9.74
C VAL A 469 -2.64 10.34 9.86
N ASP A 470 -2.99 10.72 11.09
CA ASP A 470 -3.58 11.98 11.47
C ASP A 470 -2.53 13.09 11.59
N PHE A 471 -2.22 13.74 10.47
CA PHE A 471 -1.28 14.86 10.44
C PHE A 471 -1.78 16.16 11.09
N GLU A 472 -3.01 16.24 11.59
CA GLU A 472 -3.37 17.35 12.50
C GLU A 472 -2.66 17.20 13.85
N ARG A 473 -2.21 15.99 14.19
CA ARG A 473 -1.50 15.70 15.44
C ARG A 473 0.00 15.95 15.30
N PRO A 474 0.64 16.67 16.25
CA PRO A 474 2.08 16.92 16.22
C PRO A 474 2.92 15.64 16.18
N ALA A 475 2.58 14.63 16.97
CA ALA A 475 3.32 13.35 17.01
C ALA A 475 3.41 12.68 15.63
N ALA A 476 2.30 12.70 14.87
CA ALA A 476 2.24 12.19 13.52
C ALA A 476 3.22 12.91 12.57
N ARG A 477 3.26 14.24 12.62
CA ARG A 477 4.19 15.03 11.79
C ARG A 477 5.65 14.81 12.20
N GLN A 478 5.92 14.76 13.50
CA GLN A 478 7.27 14.63 14.04
C GLN A 478 7.92 13.29 13.68
N PHE A 479 7.19 12.17 13.71
CA PHE A 479 7.80 10.89 13.33
C PHE A 479 8.15 10.86 11.83
N VAL A 480 7.32 11.44 10.96
CA VAL A 480 7.62 11.56 9.52
C VAL A 480 8.85 12.43 9.29
N VAL A 481 8.96 13.56 9.99
CA VAL A 481 10.16 14.41 9.94
C VAL A 481 11.42 13.63 10.33
N ARG A 482 11.38 12.84 11.41
CA ARG A 482 12.52 12.01 11.84
C ARG A 482 12.94 10.99 10.78
N GLN A 483 11.97 10.31 10.16
CA GLN A 483 12.24 9.37 9.07
C GLN A 483 12.85 10.08 7.85
N LEU A 484 12.30 11.22 7.42
CA LEU A 484 12.83 12.00 6.29
C LEU A 484 14.20 12.58 6.58
N LYS A 485 14.48 13.03 7.81
CA LYS A 485 15.83 13.46 8.23
C LYS A 485 16.83 12.33 8.03
N SER A 486 16.47 11.10 8.38
CA SER A 486 17.35 9.93 8.21
C SER A 486 17.66 9.66 6.74
N ILE A 487 16.67 9.79 5.86
CA ILE A 487 16.86 9.63 4.41
C ILE A 487 17.72 10.78 3.83
N LEU A 488 17.40 12.03 4.18
CA LEU A 488 18.06 13.24 3.65
C LEU A 488 19.45 13.51 4.26
N LYS A 489 19.89 12.74 5.26
CA LYS A 489 21.30 12.72 5.72
C LYS A 489 22.25 12.24 4.61
N HIS A 490 21.75 11.48 3.62
CA HIS A 490 22.55 10.96 2.53
C HIS A 490 22.58 11.91 1.33
N GLU A 491 23.77 12.24 0.82
CA GLU A 491 23.98 13.21 -0.28
C GLU A 491 23.20 12.89 -1.56
N ALA A 492 22.91 11.62 -1.81
CA ALA A 492 22.11 11.19 -2.95
C ALA A 492 20.69 11.80 -2.93
N PHE A 493 20.10 12.01 -1.75
CA PHE A 493 18.75 12.54 -1.58
C PHE A 493 18.74 14.07 -1.41
N ASP A 494 18.11 14.78 -2.34
CA ASP A 494 18.07 16.26 -2.37
C ASP A 494 16.65 16.84 -2.49
N GLU A 495 15.63 16.00 -2.58
CA GLU A 495 14.23 16.40 -2.75
C GLU A 495 13.25 15.52 -1.94
N ILE A 496 12.08 16.08 -1.63
CA ILE A 496 10.93 15.36 -1.07
C ILE A 496 9.76 15.43 -2.06
N LEU A 497 9.10 14.29 -2.32
CA LEU A 497 7.80 14.23 -3.00
C LEU A 497 6.75 13.62 -2.07
N LEU A 498 5.67 14.34 -1.78
CA LEU A 498 4.48 13.76 -1.16
C LEU A 498 3.57 13.20 -2.25
N ASN A 499 3.36 11.87 -2.24
CA ASN A 499 2.46 11.18 -3.15
C ASN A 499 1.28 10.56 -2.38
N THR A 500 0.07 10.94 -2.75
CA THR A 500 -1.17 10.50 -2.07
C THR A 500 -1.66 9.12 -2.48
N ARG A 501 -0.89 8.41 -3.31
CA ARG A 501 -1.11 7.00 -3.59
C ARG A 501 -1.17 6.21 -2.29
N SER A 502 -2.15 5.31 -2.23
CA SER A 502 -2.12 4.15 -1.36
C SER A 502 -2.23 2.90 -2.26
N HIS A 503 -1.63 1.78 -1.89
CA HIS A 503 -1.83 0.49 -2.57
C HIS A 503 -3.02 -0.31 -2.04
N THR A 504 -3.67 0.21 -1.00
CA THR A 504 -4.65 -0.56 -0.22
C THR A 504 -5.96 0.19 -0.12
N GLN A 505 -7.03 -0.47 -0.52
CA GLN A 505 -8.37 -0.26 0.04
C GLN A 505 -8.56 -1.31 1.13
N LEU A 506 -9.12 -0.95 2.29
CA LEU A 506 -9.32 -1.92 3.36
C LEU A 506 -10.59 -2.74 3.13
N GLY A 507 -10.72 -3.85 3.87
CA GLY A 507 -11.82 -4.80 3.66
C GLY A 507 -13.16 -4.19 4.02
N GLY A 508 -14.19 -4.57 3.27
CA GLY A 508 -15.56 -4.09 3.39
C GLY A 508 -16.55 -5.21 3.09
N SER A 509 -17.54 -5.43 3.96
CA SER A 509 -18.66 -6.34 3.67
C SER A 509 -19.88 -5.63 3.08
N THR A 510 -19.78 -4.32 2.84
CA THR A 510 -20.87 -3.46 2.39
C THR A 510 -20.46 -2.76 1.10
N ALA A 511 -21.45 -2.46 0.27
CA ALA A 511 -21.30 -1.68 -0.94
C ALA A 511 -22.54 -0.81 -1.17
N ASP A 512 -22.46 0.11 -2.13
CA ASP A 512 -23.56 0.97 -2.53
C ASP A 512 -23.70 1.02 -4.06
N GLY A 513 -24.89 1.29 -4.53
CA GLY A 513 -25.30 1.16 -5.92
C GLY A 513 -26.78 1.48 -6.07
N ALA A 514 -27.44 0.94 -7.09
CA ALA A 514 -28.84 1.25 -7.38
C ALA A 514 -29.82 0.96 -6.21
N ASP A 515 -29.50 -0.03 -5.36
CA ASP A 515 -30.32 -0.42 -4.20
C ASP A 515 -29.98 0.30 -2.88
N GLY A 516 -29.15 1.34 -2.94
CA GLY A 516 -28.59 1.97 -1.74
C GLY A 516 -27.61 1.05 -0.98
N PRO A 517 -27.14 1.41 0.22
CA PRO A 517 -26.16 0.62 0.94
C PRO A 517 -26.68 -0.78 1.28
N GLN A 518 -26.04 -1.82 0.74
CA GLN A 518 -26.35 -3.23 0.95
C GLN A 518 -25.09 -4.05 1.19
N THR A 519 -25.24 -5.30 1.63
CA THR A 519 -24.09 -6.22 1.73
C THR A 519 -23.45 -6.43 0.36
N LEU A 520 -22.14 -6.66 0.32
CA LEU A 520 -21.42 -7.01 -0.90
C LEU A 520 -22.00 -8.27 -1.57
N ALA A 521 -22.45 -9.24 -0.76
CA ALA A 521 -23.15 -10.44 -1.22
C ALA A 521 -24.41 -10.12 -2.02
N HIS A 522 -25.21 -9.12 -1.59
CA HIS A 522 -26.42 -8.69 -2.32
C HIS A 522 -26.11 -8.32 -3.76
N TYR A 523 -25.11 -7.46 -3.99
CA TYR A 523 -24.78 -7.02 -5.34
C TYR A 523 -24.18 -8.14 -6.19
N ARG A 524 -23.26 -8.93 -5.62
CA ARG A 524 -22.59 -10.02 -6.36
C ARG A 524 -23.54 -11.14 -6.76
N LEU A 525 -24.45 -11.54 -5.87
CA LEU A 525 -25.43 -12.59 -6.15
C LEU A 525 -26.50 -12.13 -7.15
N ASN A 526 -26.80 -10.83 -7.19
CA ASN A 526 -27.76 -10.25 -8.13
C ASN A 526 -27.13 -9.72 -9.44
N GLY A 527 -25.82 -9.87 -9.64
CA GLY A 527 -25.12 -9.41 -10.85
C GLY A 527 -25.17 -7.89 -11.07
N ARG A 528 -25.30 -7.10 -10.00
CA ARG A 528 -25.45 -5.63 -10.07
C ARG A 528 -24.12 -4.92 -9.86
N GLN A 529 -23.93 -3.79 -10.54
CA GLN A 529 -22.78 -2.92 -10.31
C GLN A 529 -22.86 -2.24 -8.93
N TYR A 530 -21.71 -2.03 -8.32
CA TYR A 530 -21.61 -1.45 -6.99
C TYR A 530 -20.27 -0.75 -6.76
N ARG A 531 -20.25 0.13 -5.77
CA ARG A 531 -19.05 0.74 -5.20
C ARG A 531 -18.79 0.16 -3.82
N HIS A 532 -17.61 -0.42 -3.63
CA HIS A 532 -17.21 -1.06 -2.37
C HIS A 532 -17.00 -0.03 -1.25
N TYR A 533 -17.55 -0.31 -0.06
CA TYR A 533 -17.35 0.48 1.16
C TYR A 533 -16.35 -0.20 2.08
N GLY A 534 -15.07 0.16 1.91
CA GLY A 534 -13.97 -0.33 2.73
C GLY A 534 -14.02 0.27 4.14
N SER A 535 -13.48 -0.47 5.10
CA SER A 535 -13.37 0.00 6.50
C SER A 535 -12.57 1.29 6.66
N ASP A 536 -11.73 1.67 5.69
CA ASP A 536 -11.02 2.95 5.68
C ASP A 536 -11.94 4.19 5.70
N LEU A 537 -13.16 4.07 5.17
CA LEU A 537 -14.17 5.12 5.17
C LEU A 537 -14.79 5.37 6.57
N ALA A 538 -14.59 4.44 7.50
CA ALA A 538 -15.05 4.53 8.88
C ALA A 538 -14.07 5.28 9.80
N PHE A 539 -12.90 5.68 9.29
CA PHE A 539 -11.87 6.39 10.04
C PHE A 539 -11.76 7.86 9.59
N ALA A 540 -11.44 8.74 10.53
CA ALA A 540 -11.17 10.16 10.27
C ALA A 540 -10.09 10.72 11.22
N PRO A 541 -9.41 11.82 10.86
CA PRO A 541 -8.61 12.60 11.81
C PRO A 541 -9.44 12.97 13.05
N LEU A 542 -8.86 12.93 14.24
CA LEU A 542 -9.61 13.15 15.48
C LEU A 542 -10.16 14.57 15.58
N SER A 543 -9.56 15.52 14.86
CA SER A 543 -10.00 16.91 14.78
C SER A 543 -11.43 17.10 14.25
N VAL A 544 -12.02 16.11 13.57
CA VAL A 544 -13.42 16.18 13.12
C VAL A 544 -14.37 16.44 14.29
N THR A 545 -14.02 16.00 15.50
CA THR A 545 -14.74 16.28 16.76
C THR A 545 -14.91 17.77 17.07
N LYS A 546 -14.06 18.63 16.50
CA LYS A 546 -14.12 20.09 16.68
C LYS A 546 -15.04 20.76 15.66
N THR A 547 -15.53 20.04 14.66
CA THR A 547 -16.41 20.59 13.62
C THR A 547 -17.81 20.76 14.18
N ILE A 548 -18.41 21.95 14.04
CA ILE A 548 -19.74 22.26 14.58
C ILE A 548 -20.78 21.29 14.02
N ALA A 549 -20.84 21.11 12.69
CA ALA A 549 -21.79 20.21 12.05
C ALA A 549 -21.68 18.75 12.54
N VAL A 550 -20.47 18.24 12.80
CA VAL A 550 -20.26 16.90 13.35
C VAL A 550 -20.74 16.81 14.81
N ARG A 551 -20.53 17.87 15.60
CA ARG A 551 -21.06 17.95 16.97
C ARG A 551 -22.59 17.95 16.98
N SER A 552 -23.21 18.70 16.07
CA SER A 552 -24.67 18.74 15.94
C SER A 552 -25.26 17.38 15.57
N LEU A 553 -24.59 16.59 14.72
CA LEU A 553 -25.03 15.20 14.46
C LEU A 553 -24.98 14.30 15.69
N ALA A 554 -24.18 14.64 16.72
CA ALA A 554 -24.08 13.83 17.94
C ALA A 554 -25.11 14.20 19.01
N GLU A 555 -25.92 15.23 18.80
CA GLU A 555 -26.93 15.69 19.76
C GLU A 555 -28.15 14.77 19.81
N ASP A 556 -28.50 14.12 18.69
CA ASP A 556 -29.63 13.19 18.59
C ASP A 556 -29.26 11.86 17.91
N SER A 557 -29.83 10.76 18.42
CA SER A 557 -29.59 9.40 17.94
C SER A 557 -29.92 9.18 16.46
N ALA A 558 -30.96 9.84 15.92
CA ALA A 558 -31.34 9.69 14.52
C ALA A 558 -30.36 10.42 13.61
N THR A 559 -29.96 11.64 13.98
CA THR A 559 -28.95 12.42 13.24
C THR A 559 -27.56 11.79 13.30
N LEU A 560 -27.24 11.11 14.40
CA LEU A 560 -25.94 10.46 14.60
C LEU A 560 -25.67 9.32 13.61
N ASN A 561 -26.71 8.76 13.00
CA ASN A 561 -26.56 7.79 11.91
C ASN A 561 -25.78 8.37 10.71
N GLY A 562 -25.77 9.70 10.53
CA GLY A 562 -24.90 10.36 9.54
C GLY A 562 -23.40 10.15 9.80
N ILE A 563 -23.01 9.80 11.03
CA ILE A 563 -21.64 9.40 11.40
C ILE A 563 -21.51 7.88 11.46
N SER A 564 -22.46 7.19 12.09
CA SER A 564 -22.30 5.78 12.50
C SER A 564 -22.82 4.74 11.52
N ASP A 565 -23.58 5.14 10.50
CA ASP A 565 -24.16 4.27 9.47
C ASP A 565 -23.81 4.75 8.06
N TRP A 566 -23.93 3.86 7.08
CA TRP A 566 -23.74 4.18 5.66
C TRP A 566 -24.93 4.97 5.12
N GLN A 567 -24.66 6.05 4.40
CA GLN A 567 -25.70 6.84 3.72
C GLN A 567 -25.72 6.52 2.22
N PRO A 568 -26.91 6.39 1.59
CA PRO A 568 -27.00 6.21 0.15
C PRO A 568 -26.32 7.35 -0.61
N GLY A 569 -25.48 7.01 -1.58
CA GLY A 569 -24.76 7.98 -2.39
C GLY A 569 -23.60 8.68 -1.69
N GLU A 570 -23.32 8.39 -0.40
CA GLU A 570 -22.33 9.11 0.41
C GLU A 570 -20.98 9.20 -0.29
N TRP A 571 -20.57 8.14 -1.01
CA TRP A 571 -19.27 8.03 -1.64
C TRP A 571 -19.32 7.97 -3.18
N GLN A 572 -20.44 8.24 -3.84
CA GLN A 572 -20.57 8.05 -5.30
C GLN A 572 -19.97 9.20 -6.12
N ASN A 573 -19.96 10.44 -5.60
CA ASN A 573 -19.45 11.66 -6.28
C ASN A 573 -18.40 12.39 -5.44
N ASN A 574 -17.96 13.58 -5.84
CA ASN A 574 -17.06 14.42 -5.03
C ASN A 574 -17.75 15.00 -3.80
N CYS A 575 -17.01 15.19 -2.70
CA CYS A 575 -17.52 15.80 -1.47
C CYS A 575 -16.62 16.97 -1.01
N GLN A 576 -16.74 18.11 -1.70
CA GLN A 576 -15.98 19.34 -1.45
C GLN A 576 -16.84 20.53 -1.01
N ASP A 577 -18.18 20.43 -1.15
CA ASP A 577 -19.12 21.49 -0.79
C ASP A 577 -19.54 21.37 0.70
N PRO A 578 -19.40 22.41 1.53
CA PRO A 578 -19.90 22.41 2.91
C PRO A 578 -21.41 22.22 3.04
N SER A 579 -22.22 22.48 2.00
CA SER A 579 -23.67 22.30 2.03
C SER A 579 -24.11 20.85 1.77
N THR A 580 -23.17 19.93 1.52
CA THR A 580 -23.47 18.51 1.30
C THR A 580 -24.20 17.90 2.51
N PRO A 581 -25.19 17.01 2.28
CA PRO A 581 -25.81 16.26 3.38
C PRO A 581 -24.83 15.27 4.06
N PHE A 582 -23.71 14.94 3.41
CA PHE A 582 -22.72 13.98 3.90
C PHE A 582 -21.68 14.65 4.82
N VAL A 583 -22.15 15.18 5.95
CA VAL A 583 -21.34 15.95 6.92
C VAL A 583 -20.11 15.17 7.40
N TRP A 584 -20.23 13.86 7.66
CA TRP A 584 -19.11 13.01 8.08
C TRP A 584 -17.97 13.02 7.04
N ARG A 585 -18.30 12.68 5.78
CA ARG A 585 -17.35 12.66 4.67
C ARG A 585 -16.71 14.03 4.43
N TYR A 586 -17.50 15.09 4.42
CA TYR A 586 -16.99 16.45 4.24
C TYR A 586 -16.02 16.86 5.36
N ALA A 587 -16.41 16.66 6.62
CA ALA A 587 -15.57 17.00 7.77
C ALA A 587 -14.27 16.20 7.77
N ARG A 588 -14.32 14.90 7.42
CA ARG A 588 -13.15 14.04 7.23
C ARG A 588 -12.23 14.61 6.15
N ASN A 589 -12.74 14.91 4.95
CA ASN A 589 -11.97 15.43 3.83
C ASN A 589 -11.29 16.76 4.17
N ARG A 590 -12.02 17.68 4.83
CA ARG A 590 -11.47 18.95 5.30
C ARG A 590 -10.36 18.75 6.33
N ALA A 591 -10.52 17.80 7.25
CA ALA A 591 -9.51 17.49 8.26
C ALA A 591 -8.24 16.88 7.65
N ILE A 592 -8.39 15.99 6.66
CA ILE A 592 -7.27 15.43 5.89
C ILE A 592 -6.48 16.56 5.21
N ALA A 593 -7.16 17.47 4.51
CA ALA A 593 -6.55 18.62 3.84
C ALA A 593 -5.74 19.49 4.80
N ARG A 594 -6.32 19.82 5.96
CA ARG A 594 -5.63 20.60 7.02
C ARG A 594 -4.42 19.87 7.58
N GLY A 595 -4.56 18.56 7.86
CA GLY A 595 -3.47 17.73 8.36
C GLY A 595 -2.28 17.71 7.42
N VAL A 596 -2.50 17.40 6.13
CA VAL A 596 -1.40 17.37 5.14
C VAL A 596 -0.80 18.76 4.94
N ARG A 597 -1.62 19.82 4.95
CA ARG A 597 -1.09 21.19 4.93
C ARG A 597 -0.19 21.47 6.15
N ALA A 598 -0.56 21.00 7.34
CA ALA A 598 0.26 21.14 8.54
C ALA A 598 1.57 20.34 8.43
N LEU A 599 1.55 19.15 7.81
CA LEU A 599 2.74 18.38 7.48
C LEU A 599 3.65 19.19 6.54
N LEU A 600 3.16 19.69 5.41
CA LEU A 600 3.94 20.49 4.46
C LEU A 600 4.58 21.72 5.12
N LYS A 601 3.83 22.45 5.95
CA LYS A 601 4.37 23.57 6.74
C LYS A 601 5.52 23.13 7.65
N THR A 602 5.38 21.97 8.30
CA THR A 602 6.43 21.41 9.16
C THR A 602 7.66 21.01 8.33
N LEU A 603 7.46 20.39 7.17
CA LEU A 603 8.56 20.00 6.28
C LEU A 603 9.32 21.22 5.73
N GLU A 604 8.63 22.29 5.32
CA GLU A 604 9.30 23.51 4.84
C GLU A 604 10.14 24.19 5.93
N ALA A 605 9.69 24.12 7.19
CA ALA A 605 10.44 24.65 8.33
C ALA A 605 11.66 23.80 8.67
N GLU A 606 11.52 22.47 8.64
CA GLU A 606 12.61 21.53 8.98
C GLU A 606 13.64 21.37 7.85
N PHE A 607 13.22 21.59 6.60
CA PHE A 607 14.04 21.42 5.41
C PHE A 607 13.98 22.67 4.52
N PRO A 608 14.48 23.82 4.97
CA PRO A 608 14.24 25.12 4.32
C PRO A 608 14.78 25.22 2.89
N THR A 609 15.85 24.47 2.56
CA THR A 609 16.49 24.47 1.24
C THR A 609 16.08 23.30 0.35
N THR A 610 15.49 22.24 0.91
CA THR A 610 15.08 21.05 0.16
C THR A 610 13.86 21.37 -0.70
N ARG A 611 13.88 21.00 -1.99
CA ARG A 611 12.71 21.12 -2.87
C ARG A 611 11.64 20.14 -2.40
N ILE A 612 10.42 20.64 -2.19
CA ILE A 612 9.28 19.85 -1.73
C ILE A 612 8.19 19.94 -2.80
N ARG A 613 7.78 18.77 -3.28
CA ARG A 613 6.71 18.59 -4.26
C ARG A 613 5.53 17.86 -3.61
N ALA A 614 4.31 18.18 -4.03
CA ALA A 614 3.11 17.47 -3.58
C ALA A 614 2.21 17.13 -4.76
N VAL A 615 1.84 15.85 -4.91
CA VAL A 615 0.84 15.42 -5.90
C VAL A 615 -0.53 15.88 -5.43
N ILE A 616 -1.20 16.68 -6.26
CA ILE A 616 -2.52 17.26 -5.95
C ILE A 616 -3.55 16.66 -6.90
N PRO A 617 -4.53 15.90 -6.37
CA PRO A 617 -5.69 15.48 -7.13
C PRO A 617 -6.48 16.67 -7.68
N HIS A 618 -7.04 16.51 -8.88
CA HIS A 618 -7.88 17.53 -9.50
C HIS A 618 -9.11 17.86 -8.64
N SER A 619 -9.61 19.10 -8.70
CA SER A 619 -10.83 19.49 -7.99
C SER A 619 -12.08 18.85 -8.59
N ALA A 620 -13.20 18.95 -7.87
CA ALA A 620 -14.50 18.52 -8.39
C ALA A 620 -14.89 19.31 -9.65
N ALA A 621 -14.47 20.58 -9.75
CA ALA A 621 -14.75 21.42 -10.90
C ALA A 621 -14.07 20.90 -12.17
N VAL A 622 -12.84 20.35 -12.06
CA VAL A 622 -12.16 19.73 -13.20
C VAL A 622 -12.94 18.51 -13.68
N GLU A 623 -13.30 17.60 -12.77
CA GLU A 623 -14.06 16.39 -13.13
C GLU A 623 -15.40 16.75 -13.79
N GLN A 624 -16.18 17.64 -13.17
CA GLN A 624 -17.47 18.09 -13.73
C GLN A 624 -17.32 18.71 -15.12
N THR A 625 -16.33 19.60 -15.29
CA THR A 625 -16.06 20.26 -16.57
C THR A 625 -15.71 19.26 -17.66
N VAL A 626 -14.77 18.35 -17.37
CA VAL A 626 -14.30 17.37 -18.35
C VAL A 626 -15.40 16.38 -18.71
N ARG A 627 -16.13 15.84 -17.72
CA ARG A 627 -17.25 14.92 -17.95
C ARG A 627 -18.32 15.54 -18.84
N GLY A 628 -18.78 16.76 -18.52
CA GLY A 628 -19.80 17.44 -19.31
C GLY A 628 -19.36 17.73 -20.76
N GLN A 629 -18.08 18.05 -20.97
CA GLN A 629 -17.57 18.26 -22.33
C GLN A 629 -17.40 16.94 -23.11
N LEU A 630 -17.02 15.85 -22.45
CA LEU A 630 -16.91 14.52 -23.07
C LEU A 630 -18.25 13.98 -23.59
N GLU A 631 -19.38 14.40 -23.03
CA GLU A 631 -20.72 14.04 -23.53
C GLU A 631 -21.00 14.59 -24.92
N THR A 632 -20.33 15.67 -25.31
CA THR A 632 -20.54 16.36 -26.60
C THR A 632 -19.37 16.21 -27.57
N LEU A 633 -18.17 15.91 -27.05
CA LEU A 633 -16.96 15.73 -27.85
C LEU A 633 -17.09 14.48 -28.73
N LYS A 634 -16.96 14.65 -30.04
CA LYS A 634 -17.01 13.56 -31.03
C LYS A 634 -15.63 13.00 -31.27
N ASN A 635 -15.52 11.68 -31.33
CA ASN A 635 -14.31 10.98 -31.74
C ASN A 635 -14.15 10.99 -33.28
N GLY A 636 -13.05 10.41 -33.78
CA GLY A 636 -12.77 10.30 -35.22
C GLY A 636 -13.80 9.48 -36.04
N GLN A 637 -14.74 8.80 -35.38
CA GLN A 637 -15.86 8.08 -36.02
C GLN A 637 -17.20 8.85 -35.93
N GLY A 638 -17.18 10.07 -35.39
CA GLY A 638 -18.38 10.91 -35.22
C GLY A 638 -19.26 10.56 -34.02
N LYS A 639 -18.87 9.59 -33.17
CA LYS A 639 -19.58 9.20 -31.93
C LYS A 639 -19.08 10.03 -30.75
N THR A 640 -19.93 10.32 -29.78
CA THR A 640 -19.49 11.01 -28.56
C THR A 640 -18.76 10.06 -27.61
N TYR A 641 -17.80 10.59 -26.85
CA TYR A 641 -17.05 9.80 -25.85
C TYR A 641 -17.92 9.39 -24.65
N GLY A 642 -18.80 10.29 -24.19
CA GLY A 642 -19.61 10.12 -22.99
C GLY A 642 -18.85 10.44 -21.70
N ALA A 643 -19.58 10.84 -20.65
CA ALA A 643 -18.98 11.28 -19.38
C ALA A 643 -18.06 10.23 -18.73
N ASP A 644 -18.37 8.94 -18.89
CA ASP A 644 -17.58 7.85 -18.29
C ASP A 644 -16.20 7.68 -18.92
N TYR A 645 -15.97 8.23 -20.11
CA TYR A 645 -14.64 8.20 -20.73
C TYR A 645 -13.59 8.92 -19.87
N PHE A 646 -14.00 9.80 -18.95
CA PHE A 646 -13.11 10.44 -18.00
C PHE A 646 -12.16 9.44 -17.30
N GLN A 647 -12.66 8.25 -16.91
CA GLN A 647 -11.87 7.21 -16.24
C GLN A 647 -10.71 6.63 -17.08
N HIS A 648 -10.73 6.87 -18.40
CA HIS A 648 -9.69 6.47 -19.34
C HIS A 648 -8.64 7.56 -19.58
N VAL A 649 -8.88 8.79 -19.09
CA VAL A 649 -7.95 9.92 -19.22
C VAL A 649 -7.08 10.05 -17.98
N TRP A 650 -7.69 10.18 -16.80
CA TRP A 650 -6.95 10.37 -15.54
C TRP A 650 -6.49 9.04 -14.92
N GLY A 651 -5.40 9.07 -14.15
CA GLY A 651 -4.84 7.89 -13.48
C GLY A 651 -5.15 7.80 -11.99
N SER A 652 -5.68 6.64 -11.58
CA SER A 652 -5.89 6.29 -10.17
C SER A 652 -4.64 5.72 -9.49
N GLY A 653 -3.57 5.45 -10.23
CA GLY A 653 -2.32 4.95 -9.67
C GLY A 653 -1.70 5.92 -8.67
N ASN A 654 -2.00 7.21 -8.74
CA ASN A 654 -1.38 8.24 -7.90
C ASN A 654 -2.33 8.86 -6.85
N SER A 655 -3.57 8.36 -6.74
CA SER A 655 -4.55 8.82 -5.76
C SER A 655 -5.61 7.75 -5.53
N ILE A 656 -5.86 7.40 -4.26
CA ILE A 656 -7.02 6.61 -3.86
C ILE A 656 -8.04 7.54 -3.21
N PRO A 657 -9.20 7.82 -3.87
CA PRO A 657 -10.22 8.69 -3.30
C PRO A 657 -10.72 8.23 -1.93
N ALA A 658 -10.95 6.93 -1.73
CA ALA A 658 -11.49 6.38 -0.48
C ALA A 658 -10.67 6.83 0.77
N ILE A 659 -9.35 6.88 0.63
CA ILE A 659 -8.46 7.27 1.74
C ILE A 659 -8.10 8.76 1.67
N GLY A 660 -7.61 9.22 0.51
CA GLY A 660 -6.97 10.51 0.35
C GLY A 660 -7.83 11.61 -0.28
N GLU A 661 -9.14 11.42 -0.49
CA GLU A 661 -10.02 12.38 -1.20
C GLU A 661 -9.84 13.83 -0.72
N GLY A 662 -9.67 14.05 0.59
CA GLY A 662 -9.44 15.39 1.15
C GLY A 662 -8.28 16.17 0.53
N MET A 663 -7.33 15.50 -0.11
CA MET A 663 -6.22 16.15 -0.83
C MET A 663 -6.68 17.02 -2.00
N THR A 664 -7.86 16.75 -2.57
CA THR A 664 -8.51 17.64 -3.56
C THR A 664 -8.80 19.03 -3.02
N MET A 665 -8.96 19.16 -1.69
CA MET A 665 -9.29 20.39 -0.95
C MET A 665 -8.06 21.07 -0.33
N ILE A 666 -6.84 20.63 -0.65
CA ILE A 666 -5.63 21.20 -0.05
C ILE A 666 -5.46 22.67 -0.46
N ASN A 667 -5.05 23.49 0.51
CA ASN A 667 -4.70 24.89 0.33
C ASN A 667 -3.21 25.07 0.62
N LEU A 668 -2.45 25.59 -0.35
CA LEU A 668 -1.01 25.81 -0.26
C LEU A 668 -0.63 27.28 -0.01
N ALA A 669 -1.59 28.16 0.30
CA ALA A 669 -1.34 29.56 0.63
C ALA A 669 -0.22 29.74 1.65
N GLY A 670 0.81 30.51 1.27
CA GLY A 670 1.97 30.82 2.11
C GLY A 670 3.00 29.70 2.23
N LEU A 671 2.91 28.65 1.40
CA LEU A 671 3.91 27.59 1.28
C LEU A 671 4.68 27.72 -0.05
N ARG A 672 5.94 27.28 -0.08
CA ARG A 672 6.77 27.21 -1.30
C ARG A 672 6.66 25.89 -2.05
N THR A 673 5.86 24.96 -1.53
CA THR A 673 5.64 23.62 -2.08
C THR A 673 5.21 23.70 -3.53
N GLU A 674 5.89 22.94 -4.40
CA GLU A 674 5.54 22.82 -5.80
C GLU A 674 4.37 21.84 -5.97
N PRO A 675 3.23 22.27 -6.56
CA PRO A 675 2.15 21.37 -6.89
C PRO A 675 2.53 20.51 -8.11
N VAL A 676 2.22 19.22 -8.04
CA VAL A 676 2.36 18.26 -9.14
C VAL A 676 0.97 17.86 -9.62
N TYR A 677 0.72 17.95 -10.92
CA TYR A 677 -0.54 17.51 -11.52
C TYR A 677 -0.76 16.01 -11.28
N LEU A 678 -1.97 15.65 -10.86
CA LEU A 678 -2.38 14.25 -10.84
C LEU A 678 -2.40 13.72 -12.28
N GLY A 679 -1.81 12.54 -12.43
CA GLY A 679 -1.33 12.06 -13.71
C GLY A 679 -2.35 11.47 -14.68
N ILE A 680 -1.83 11.15 -15.85
CA ILE A 680 -2.53 10.51 -16.97
C ILE A 680 -2.29 9.01 -16.92
N ARG A 681 -3.27 8.23 -17.39
CA ARG A 681 -3.18 6.76 -17.45
C ARG A 681 -3.07 6.23 -18.86
N HIS A 682 -2.14 5.30 -19.08
CA HIS A 682 -2.08 4.50 -20.30
C HIS A 682 -1.88 5.32 -21.59
N LEU A 683 -2.82 5.24 -22.55
CA LEU A 683 -2.75 5.81 -23.90
C LEU A 683 -4.08 6.51 -24.23
N PRO A 684 -4.46 7.59 -23.53
CA PRO A 684 -5.69 8.30 -23.85
C PRO A 684 -5.59 8.93 -25.24
N GLU A 685 -6.74 9.14 -25.86
CA GLU A 685 -6.81 9.91 -27.09
C GLU A 685 -6.48 11.39 -26.85
N MET A 686 -5.87 12.03 -27.85
CA MET A 686 -5.25 13.35 -27.71
C MET A 686 -6.27 14.46 -27.39
N GLU A 687 -7.48 14.40 -27.96
CA GLU A 687 -8.51 15.42 -27.71
C GLU A 687 -9.06 15.36 -26.26
N PRO A 688 -9.52 14.21 -25.74
CA PRO A 688 -9.84 14.05 -24.32
C PRO A 688 -8.69 14.44 -23.38
N LEU A 689 -7.45 14.08 -23.73
CA LEU A 689 -6.27 14.45 -22.96
C LEU A 689 -6.09 15.98 -22.90
N SER A 690 -6.16 16.65 -24.06
CA SER A 690 -6.03 18.10 -24.16
C SER A 690 -7.13 18.83 -23.38
N LEU A 691 -8.34 18.29 -23.38
CA LEU A 691 -9.44 18.78 -22.54
C LEU A 691 -9.10 18.70 -21.04
N PHE A 692 -8.65 17.54 -20.58
CA PHE A 692 -8.28 17.33 -19.19
C PHE A 692 -7.11 18.22 -18.74
N LEU A 693 -6.07 18.35 -19.58
CA LEU A 693 -4.91 19.19 -19.29
C LEU A 693 -5.30 20.66 -19.16
N ARG A 694 -6.11 21.20 -20.08
CA ARG A 694 -6.60 22.58 -20.00
C ARG A 694 -7.41 22.85 -18.73
N ALA A 695 -8.34 21.96 -18.39
CA ALA A 695 -9.15 22.08 -17.17
C ALA A 695 -8.27 22.03 -15.91
N SER A 696 -7.29 21.12 -15.87
CA SER A 696 -6.35 20.98 -14.75
C SER A 696 -5.42 22.19 -14.61
N ALA A 697 -4.90 22.70 -15.72
CA ALA A 697 -4.05 23.91 -15.74
C ALA A 697 -4.81 25.13 -15.22
N GLN A 698 -6.07 25.28 -15.62
CA GLN A 698 -6.94 26.35 -15.12
C GLN A 698 -7.19 26.23 -13.61
N ASP A 699 -7.46 25.03 -13.10
CA ASP A 699 -7.69 24.75 -11.66
C ASP A 699 -6.44 25.03 -10.80
N LEU A 700 -5.25 24.84 -11.37
CA LEU A 700 -3.97 25.04 -10.69
C LEU A 700 -3.22 26.30 -11.12
N ARG A 701 -3.90 27.26 -11.77
CA ARG A 701 -3.30 28.51 -12.28
C ARG A 701 -2.59 29.33 -11.21
N ASP A 702 -3.11 29.31 -9.97
CA ASP A 702 -2.57 30.03 -8.82
C ASP A 702 -1.78 29.11 -7.88
N ASN A 703 -1.52 27.87 -8.30
CA ASN A 703 -0.85 26.84 -7.52
C ASN A 703 -1.52 26.55 -6.17
N ARG A 704 -2.86 26.70 -6.08
CA ARG A 704 -3.63 26.62 -4.82
C ARG A 704 -3.08 27.58 -3.75
N GLY A 705 -2.59 28.74 -4.17
CA GLY A 705 -1.99 29.77 -3.31
C GLY A 705 -0.51 29.56 -2.97
N SER A 706 0.15 28.49 -3.43
CA SER A 706 1.60 28.31 -3.24
C SER A 706 2.37 29.50 -3.83
N SER A 707 3.51 29.84 -3.25
CA SER A 707 4.43 30.86 -3.77
C SER A 707 5.35 30.36 -4.88
N PHE A 708 5.35 29.06 -5.20
CA PHE A 708 6.09 28.51 -6.33
C PHE A 708 5.60 29.14 -7.65
N ARG A 709 6.50 29.47 -8.58
CA ARG A 709 6.16 30.13 -9.87
C ARG A 709 6.80 29.48 -11.10
N GLY A 710 7.56 28.39 -10.93
CA GLY A 710 8.11 27.64 -12.06
C GLY A 710 7.07 26.77 -12.77
N GLY A 711 7.48 26.14 -13.88
CA GLY A 711 6.71 25.06 -14.49
C GLY A 711 6.61 23.85 -13.53
N LYS A 712 5.50 23.14 -13.59
CA LYS A 712 5.13 22.08 -12.65
C LYS A 712 5.56 20.72 -13.16
N ALA A 713 5.55 19.72 -12.29
CA ALA A 713 5.61 18.33 -12.74
C ALA A 713 4.21 17.76 -13.01
N ILE A 714 4.12 16.77 -13.90
CA ILE A 714 2.92 15.93 -14.11
C ILE A 714 3.29 14.46 -13.98
N VAL A 715 2.44 13.65 -13.37
CA VAL A 715 2.65 12.20 -13.33
C VAL A 715 2.12 11.53 -14.60
N TYR A 716 2.81 10.51 -15.12
CA TYR A 716 2.32 9.72 -16.24
C TYR A 716 2.55 8.22 -16.00
N GLU A 717 1.46 7.45 -15.97
CA GLU A 717 1.46 5.98 -15.81
C GLU A 717 1.81 5.27 -17.13
N ALA A 718 3.00 5.57 -17.66
CA ALA A 718 3.48 5.07 -18.94
C ALA A 718 3.85 3.57 -18.91
N GLN A 719 4.07 2.97 -17.74
CA GLN A 719 4.53 1.59 -17.60
C GLN A 719 3.58 0.57 -18.22
N ALA A 720 2.26 0.82 -18.15
CA ALA A 720 1.25 -0.04 -18.78
C ALA A 720 1.41 -0.10 -20.31
N THR A 721 1.90 0.98 -20.93
CA THR A 721 2.10 1.06 -22.39
C THR A 721 3.28 0.21 -22.85
N LEU A 722 4.27 -0.05 -21.97
CA LEU A 722 5.39 -0.93 -22.28
C LEU A 722 4.95 -2.40 -22.41
N ARG A 723 3.79 -2.76 -21.83
CA ARG A 723 3.20 -4.10 -21.90
C ARG A 723 2.21 -4.28 -23.05
N HIS A 724 1.93 -3.22 -23.81
CA HIS A 724 0.95 -3.27 -24.89
C HIS A 724 1.31 -4.36 -25.92
N SER A 725 0.29 -5.04 -26.49
CA SER A 725 0.48 -6.11 -27.47
C SER A 725 1.10 -5.56 -28.76
N ASP A 726 0.55 -4.46 -29.27
CA ASP A 726 1.14 -3.67 -30.32
C ASP A 726 2.18 -2.69 -29.74
N LYS A 727 3.47 -3.07 -29.84
CA LYS A 727 4.59 -2.29 -29.30
C LYS A 727 4.84 -1.00 -30.07
N GLU A 728 4.63 -1.02 -31.39
CA GLU A 728 4.95 0.11 -32.25
C GLU A 728 3.91 1.22 -32.12
N MET A 729 2.63 0.87 -32.16
CA MET A 729 1.54 1.83 -31.92
C MET A 729 1.69 2.47 -30.53
N ALA A 730 1.89 1.65 -29.49
CA ALA A 730 2.05 2.16 -28.12
C ALA A 730 3.29 3.04 -27.96
N ARG A 731 4.38 2.74 -28.67
CA ARG A 731 5.59 3.58 -28.71
C ARG A 731 5.29 4.94 -29.35
N GLN A 732 4.65 4.95 -30.51
CA GLN A 732 4.30 6.18 -31.24
C GLN A 732 3.35 7.07 -30.43
N GLN A 733 2.29 6.49 -29.88
CA GLN A 733 1.32 7.26 -29.09
C GLN A 733 1.92 7.77 -27.77
N ARG A 734 2.74 6.96 -27.08
CA ARG A 734 3.49 7.42 -25.90
C ARG A 734 4.41 8.59 -26.23
N GLN A 735 5.08 8.53 -27.39
CA GLN A 735 5.92 9.62 -27.87
C GLN A 735 5.11 10.90 -28.10
N GLN A 736 3.96 10.81 -28.78
CA GLN A 736 3.07 11.97 -29.01
C GLN A 736 2.58 12.59 -27.70
N ILE A 737 2.16 11.77 -26.74
CA ILE A 737 1.73 12.24 -25.42
C ILE A 737 2.87 12.96 -24.71
N LEU A 738 4.07 12.37 -24.66
CA LEU A 738 5.21 12.99 -23.98
C LEU A 738 5.68 14.28 -24.66
N GLN A 739 5.62 14.35 -25.98
CA GLN A 739 5.91 15.58 -26.72
C GLN A 739 4.89 16.66 -26.37
N GLN A 740 3.59 16.36 -26.47
CA GLN A 740 2.54 17.31 -26.09
C GLN A 740 2.69 17.82 -24.66
N LEU A 741 3.00 16.94 -23.70
CA LEU A 741 3.21 17.34 -22.30
C LEU A 741 4.43 18.24 -22.11
N LEU A 742 5.50 18.02 -22.86
CA LEU A 742 6.75 18.78 -22.72
C LEU A 742 6.76 20.08 -23.54
N ASP A 743 5.89 20.18 -24.55
CA ASP A 743 5.64 21.39 -25.33
C ASP A 743 4.75 22.40 -24.56
N ASP A 744 4.03 21.98 -23.53
CA ASP A 744 3.29 22.86 -22.62
C ASP A 744 4.25 23.56 -21.65
N GLU A 745 4.36 24.89 -21.75
CA GLU A 745 5.25 25.72 -20.91
C GLU A 745 4.90 25.65 -19.41
N THR A 746 3.67 25.27 -19.05
CA THR A 746 3.25 25.11 -17.66
C THR A 746 3.77 23.81 -17.02
N ILE A 747 4.25 22.86 -17.83
CA ILE A 747 4.80 21.57 -17.41
C ILE A 747 6.30 21.58 -17.64
N ASN A 748 7.10 21.57 -16.58
CA ASN A 748 8.57 21.50 -16.68
C ASN A 748 9.10 20.06 -16.73
N GLU A 749 8.36 19.10 -16.17
CA GLU A 749 8.87 17.76 -15.89
C GLU A 749 7.75 16.72 -15.96
N VAL A 750 7.99 15.56 -16.59
CA VAL A 750 7.08 14.41 -16.54
C VAL A 750 7.65 13.34 -15.61
N LEU A 751 6.88 12.95 -14.60
CA LEU A 751 7.20 11.89 -13.65
C LEU A 751 6.66 10.56 -14.20
N LEU A 752 7.55 9.74 -14.75
CA LEU A 752 7.23 8.42 -15.29
C LEU A 752 7.06 7.43 -14.15
N TYR A 753 5.82 7.07 -13.91
CA TYR A 753 5.43 6.26 -12.77
C TYR A 753 5.75 4.76 -12.97
N GLU A 754 6.34 4.11 -11.95
CA GLU A 754 6.75 2.69 -11.94
C GLU A 754 7.53 2.25 -13.20
N ALA A 755 8.16 3.19 -13.91
CA ALA A 755 8.79 2.90 -15.19
C ALA A 755 10.12 2.15 -15.01
N ILE A 756 10.75 2.23 -13.84
CA ILE A 756 12.09 1.69 -13.56
C ILE A 756 12.12 0.18 -13.55
N ASP A 757 11.15 -0.43 -12.86
CA ASP A 757 10.91 -1.87 -12.83
C ASP A 757 10.97 -2.47 -14.25
N TRP A 758 10.37 -1.77 -15.22
CA TRP A 758 10.37 -2.17 -16.63
C TRP A 758 11.66 -1.84 -17.35
N LEU A 759 12.14 -0.60 -17.19
CA LEU A 759 13.36 -0.10 -17.81
C LEU A 759 14.55 -1.02 -17.48
N TYR A 760 14.62 -1.50 -16.25
CA TYR A 760 15.63 -2.45 -15.78
C TYR A 760 15.61 -3.79 -16.54
N THR A 761 14.51 -4.16 -17.21
CA THR A 761 14.45 -5.35 -18.06
C THR A 761 14.52 -5.09 -19.56
N LEU A 762 14.44 -3.84 -20.00
CA LEU A 762 14.46 -3.53 -21.43
C LEU A 762 15.88 -3.64 -22.02
N PRO A 763 16.04 -4.10 -23.27
CA PRO A 763 17.32 -4.07 -23.96
C PRO A 763 17.93 -2.66 -24.04
N LEU A 764 19.26 -2.57 -24.04
CA LEU A 764 19.97 -1.27 -24.07
C LEU A 764 19.99 -0.62 -25.46
N ASP A 765 19.87 -1.42 -26.52
CA ASP A 765 19.86 -1.04 -27.93
C ASP A 765 18.52 -0.48 -28.43
N GLY A 766 17.46 -0.56 -27.62
CA GLY A 766 16.13 -0.02 -27.90
C GLY A 766 15.58 0.80 -26.73
N ASN A 767 16.33 1.83 -26.28
CA ASN A 767 15.90 2.69 -25.18
C ASN A 767 14.52 3.29 -25.48
N ALA A 768 13.52 2.91 -24.67
CA ALA A 768 12.10 3.22 -24.89
C ALA A 768 11.77 4.73 -24.93
N TYR A 769 12.72 5.58 -24.53
CA TYR A 769 12.59 7.04 -24.46
C TYR A 769 13.68 7.77 -25.26
N GLN A 770 14.40 7.09 -26.16
CA GLN A 770 15.46 7.69 -26.97
C GLN A 770 14.96 8.87 -27.83
N PHE A 771 13.68 8.90 -28.19
CA PHE A 771 13.09 10.00 -28.95
C PHE A 771 13.07 11.34 -28.18
N LEU A 772 13.31 11.32 -26.87
CA LEU A 772 13.48 12.52 -26.04
C LEU A 772 14.93 13.02 -26.02
N ASP A 773 15.87 12.26 -26.57
CA ASP A 773 17.27 12.70 -26.63
C ASP A 773 17.40 13.79 -27.72
N PRO A 774 18.14 14.88 -27.44
CA PRO A 774 18.41 15.90 -28.45
C PRO A 774 19.14 15.26 -29.64
N ARG A 775 18.71 15.64 -30.85
CA ARG A 775 19.29 15.15 -32.11
C ARG A 775 20.73 15.63 -32.30
#